data_AF-A0A0F0I534-F1
#
_entry.id   AF-A0A0F0I534-F1
#
_cell.length_a   1.000
_cell.length_b   1.000
_cell.length_c   1.000
_cell.angle_alpha   90.00
_cell.angle_beta   90.00
_cell.angle_gamma   90.00
#
_symmetry.space_group_name_H-M   'P 1'
#
loop_
_entity.id
_entity.type
_entity.pdbx_description
1 polymer ?
#
loop_
_entity_poly.entity_id
_entity_poly.type
_entity_poly.pdbx_seq_one_letter_code
_entity_poly.pdbx_strand_id
1 'polypeptide(L)'
;MAIPETAFPAIRACIFDMDGLLINSEDIITFSTNQLLKKYNRPPIDRSIRTQLMGIPDSTNSDTFHNWAKLPISREQFARESSENMRRHFPSCRPLPGAEKILSTLSQARSASSGDRIELALASSTKSRSYELKTSRPETKRLLGFFSPDRRVLGDDPRVRQGRGKPAPDIYLVALQSLNSTAAASGAKPILPHECLVFEDSVIGVEAGRRAGMRVVWVPHPDVAVEYQARQKEVLAGRVGIIEIGDEEQLGQLDDGWAESIPSLEHFDYEKYGIEIPPLRHIKCDETKPICLQCQQSGHKCEGYDNASQTQLRRRIEAVQNVSRRPPLSRDHRIILRPETREERRWADFFHAKTAVAFSGFFDSMLWSYLIPQISEGEPTIRHTVVAIGAIHARYQMAADQPLADPSSTTQFVLQQYNKAIRHLIDRMSTIDSQNWELTLTTCCLFACLEILRGNKTEALDHIDAGLKMLYQHEQKGGATGRATELYKELRRLYSKFNLEASFMGRSLYPLETTSQDVATSELALTNLSHARSYLDNLMNKGLAFIRSVDLDRKPRDSQLQQKLELEQLKLCYEFDNWLVGLNKLIQRMGPWIQQDDLRASLILKIYHHTSLIWVKTVLARDENVFDLYISDFDAVVSDAGKVIQLTVEIDKRTNNQSMFCLEGEVIGPLYYAAIKCRNPVIRRKAIDLLLRYGKIEGMWNARRYAAVANLVMEVEESACLGVVESEGDVDLHARVYESLQPEVMEKNPCQVLLLFKPDGVDSDFQQRMEFVHW
;
A
#
# COMPACT_ATOMS: atom_id res chain seq x y z
N MET A 1 27.22 -39.20 18.68
CA MET A 1 26.69 -38.26 17.66
C MET A 1 27.90 -37.55 17.06
N ALA A 2 28.20 -37.84 15.80
CA ALA A 2 29.34 -37.25 15.11
C ALA A 2 29.08 -35.76 14.86
N ILE A 3 30.07 -34.93 15.16
CA ILE A 3 30.12 -33.51 14.82
C ILE A 3 30.39 -33.45 13.31
N PRO A 4 29.55 -32.83 12.46
CA PRO A 4 29.85 -32.78 11.03
C PRO A 4 30.92 -31.72 10.78
N GLU A 5 32.15 -32.17 10.50
CA GLU A 5 33.22 -31.37 9.88
C GLU A 5 32.75 -30.87 8.50
N THR A 6 32.25 -29.64 8.41
CA THR A 6 31.65 -29.07 7.19
C THR A 6 32.59 -28.09 6.49
N ALA A 7 33.83 -28.51 6.21
CA ALA A 7 34.69 -27.75 5.31
C ALA A 7 34.29 -28.05 3.85
N PHE A 8 33.25 -27.38 3.35
CA PHE A 8 32.88 -27.47 1.93
C PHE A 8 33.94 -26.80 1.06
N PRO A 9 34.26 -27.35 -0.13
CA PRO A 9 35.14 -26.66 -1.08
C PRO A 9 34.50 -25.37 -1.57
N ALA A 10 35.32 -24.36 -1.84
CA ALA A 10 34.85 -23.10 -2.42
C ALA A 10 34.28 -23.33 -3.83
N ILE A 11 33.21 -22.59 -4.14
CA ILE A 11 32.49 -22.73 -5.39
C ILE A 11 33.30 -22.15 -6.55
N ARG A 12 33.35 -22.90 -7.67
CA ARG A 12 34.01 -22.48 -8.92
C ARG A 12 33.01 -22.24 -10.06
N ALA A 13 31.80 -22.81 -9.95
CA ALA A 13 30.72 -22.62 -10.92
C ALA A 13 29.36 -22.46 -10.26
N CYS A 14 28.54 -21.56 -10.80
CA CYS A 14 27.13 -21.43 -10.44
C CYS A 14 26.25 -21.83 -11.64
N ILE A 15 25.34 -22.78 -11.42
CA ILE A 15 24.41 -23.27 -12.44
C ILE A 15 23.00 -22.85 -12.03
N PHE A 16 22.31 -22.14 -12.89
CA PHE A 16 21.00 -21.58 -12.59
C PHE A 16 19.90 -22.33 -13.32
N ASP A 17 18.82 -22.68 -12.62
CA ASP A 17 17.54 -22.87 -13.28
C ASP A 17 17.04 -21.53 -13.88
N MET A 18 16.06 -21.59 -14.77
CA MET A 18 15.48 -20.41 -15.39
C MET A 18 14.09 -20.09 -14.84
N ASP A 19 13.22 -21.10 -14.79
CA ASP A 19 11.79 -20.93 -14.72
C ASP A 19 11.32 -20.87 -13.27
N GLY A 20 10.82 -19.73 -12.81
CA GLY A 20 10.46 -19.54 -11.40
C GLY A 20 11.64 -19.10 -10.52
N LEU A 21 12.87 -19.15 -11.04
CA LEU A 21 14.07 -18.65 -10.38
C LEU A 21 14.61 -17.33 -10.95
N LEU A 22 14.96 -17.30 -12.24
CA LEU A 22 15.52 -16.11 -12.89
C LEU A 22 14.43 -15.25 -13.53
N ILE A 23 13.38 -15.89 -14.04
CA ILE A 23 12.23 -15.22 -14.64
C ILE A 23 10.92 -15.78 -14.07
N ASN A 24 9.88 -14.95 -14.05
CA ASN A 24 8.57 -15.29 -13.46
C ASN A 24 7.70 -16.23 -14.33
N SER A 25 8.30 -17.12 -15.12
CA SER A 25 7.57 -17.95 -16.08
C SER A 25 6.62 -18.95 -15.42
N GLU A 26 6.90 -19.44 -14.21
CA GLU A 26 5.98 -20.29 -13.44
C GLU A 26 4.68 -19.55 -13.05
N ASP A 27 4.76 -18.24 -12.75
CA ASP A 27 3.56 -17.41 -12.56
C ASP A 27 2.78 -17.24 -13.87
N ILE A 28 3.48 -17.10 -15.00
CA ILE A 28 2.86 -17.03 -16.33
C ILE A 28 2.20 -18.36 -16.72
N ILE A 29 2.81 -19.50 -16.38
CA ILE A 29 2.24 -20.84 -16.58
C ILE A 29 0.97 -21.00 -15.75
N THR A 30 1.02 -20.63 -14.47
CA THR A 30 -0.13 -20.67 -13.55
C THR A 30 -1.26 -19.78 -14.06
N PHE A 31 -0.96 -18.52 -14.41
CA PHE A 31 -1.92 -17.59 -14.98
C PHE A 31 -2.56 -18.12 -16.28
N SER A 32 -1.74 -18.63 -17.21
CA SER A 32 -2.21 -19.17 -18.49
C SER A 32 -3.11 -20.40 -18.28
N THR A 33 -2.80 -21.23 -17.29
CA THR A 33 -3.60 -22.42 -16.97
C THR A 33 -4.91 -22.04 -16.28
N ASN A 34 -4.90 -21.08 -15.34
CA ASN A 34 -6.10 -20.58 -14.67
C ASN A 34 -7.10 -19.93 -15.63
N GLN A 35 -6.61 -19.22 -16.66
CA GLN A 35 -7.46 -18.69 -17.72
C GLN A 35 -8.20 -19.81 -18.49
N LEU A 36 -7.53 -20.93 -18.73
CA LEU A 36 -8.11 -22.08 -19.41
C LEU A 36 -9.09 -22.84 -18.49
N LEU A 37 -8.76 -23.02 -17.22
CA LEU A 37 -9.65 -23.60 -16.21
C LEU A 37 -10.94 -22.77 -16.07
N LYS A 38 -10.81 -21.45 -16.00
CA LYS A 38 -11.94 -20.52 -15.93
C LYS A 38 -12.85 -20.61 -17.15
N LYS A 39 -12.29 -20.73 -18.36
CA LYS A 39 -13.07 -20.93 -19.61
C LYS A 39 -13.99 -22.15 -19.52
N TYR A 40 -13.60 -23.17 -18.75
CA TYR A 40 -14.35 -24.41 -18.56
C TYR A 40 -15.01 -24.52 -17.18
N ASN A 41 -15.23 -23.39 -16.49
CA ASN A 41 -15.88 -23.32 -15.17
C ASN A 41 -15.22 -24.22 -14.11
N ARG A 42 -13.89 -24.33 -14.14
CA ARG A 42 -13.10 -25.02 -13.11
C ARG A 42 -12.42 -24.02 -12.18
N PRO A 43 -12.22 -24.39 -10.90
CA PRO A 43 -11.52 -23.53 -9.95
C PRO A 43 -10.06 -23.29 -10.41
N PRO A 44 -9.45 -22.17 -9.99
CA PRO A 44 -8.04 -21.92 -10.24
C PRO A 44 -7.16 -22.97 -9.54
N ILE A 45 -5.93 -23.15 -10.02
CA ILE A 45 -4.92 -24.00 -9.39
C ILE A 45 -4.74 -23.57 -7.94
N ASP A 46 -5.02 -24.48 -7.01
CA ASP A 46 -4.74 -24.29 -5.59
C ASP A 46 -3.25 -24.54 -5.28
N ARG A 47 -2.83 -24.20 -4.07
CA ARG A 47 -1.44 -24.35 -3.63
C ARG A 47 -0.93 -25.78 -3.73
N SER A 48 -1.76 -26.76 -3.37
CA SER A 48 -1.39 -28.18 -3.32
C SER A 48 -1.15 -28.74 -4.72
N ILE A 49 -1.94 -28.30 -5.71
CA ILE A 49 -1.71 -28.68 -7.10
C ILE A 49 -0.53 -27.91 -7.68
N ARG A 50 -0.38 -26.62 -7.38
CA ARG A 50 0.77 -25.84 -7.87
C ARG A 50 2.10 -26.49 -7.51
N THR A 51 2.26 -26.92 -6.26
CA THR A 51 3.49 -27.59 -5.80
C THR A 51 3.77 -28.91 -6.49
N GLN A 52 2.73 -29.66 -6.86
CA GLN A 52 2.85 -30.91 -7.61
C GLN A 52 3.19 -30.72 -9.09
N LEU A 53 2.98 -29.52 -9.65
CA LEU A 53 3.20 -29.23 -11.06
C LEU A 53 4.51 -28.49 -11.35
N MET A 54 5.00 -27.69 -10.40
CA MET A 54 6.18 -26.85 -10.58
C MET A 54 7.45 -27.65 -10.87
N GLY A 55 8.23 -27.20 -11.84
CA GLY A 55 9.48 -27.83 -12.29
C GLY A 55 9.31 -29.07 -13.16
N ILE A 56 8.10 -29.67 -13.21
CA ILE A 56 7.84 -30.88 -14.01
C ILE A 56 7.54 -30.49 -15.46
N PRO A 57 8.26 -31.03 -16.46
CA PRO A 57 8.00 -30.73 -17.86
C PRO A 57 6.57 -31.09 -18.29
N ASP A 58 5.89 -30.18 -18.99
CA ASP A 58 4.53 -30.36 -19.53
C ASP A 58 3.49 -30.80 -18.46
N SER A 59 3.73 -30.49 -17.18
CA SER A 59 2.95 -30.96 -16.02
C SER A 59 1.48 -30.58 -16.04
N THR A 60 1.14 -29.44 -16.64
CA THR A 60 -0.24 -29.00 -16.84
C THR A 60 -1.04 -29.93 -17.76
N ASN A 61 -0.40 -30.91 -18.42
CA ASN A 61 -1.08 -31.94 -19.20
C ASN A 61 -0.95 -33.37 -18.59
N SER A 62 -0.52 -33.46 -17.32
CA SER A 62 -0.35 -34.72 -16.58
C SER A 62 -1.67 -35.35 -16.12
N ASP A 63 -1.63 -36.63 -15.73
CA ASP A 63 -2.75 -37.30 -15.06
C ASP A 63 -3.18 -36.57 -13.78
N THR A 64 -2.20 -36.14 -12.97
CA THR A 64 -2.43 -35.39 -11.73
C THR A 64 -3.26 -34.14 -11.99
N PHE A 65 -2.87 -33.33 -12.98
CA PHE A 65 -3.62 -32.12 -13.34
C PHE A 65 -5.02 -32.45 -13.86
N HIS A 66 -5.16 -33.38 -14.81
CA HIS A 66 -6.46 -33.68 -15.42
C HIS A 66 -7.45 -34.32 -14.46
N ASN A 67 -6.98 -35.18 -13.54
CA ASN A 67 -7.81 -35.81 -12.52
C ASN A 67 -8.35 -34.80 -11.50
N TRP A 68 -7.55 -33.78 -11.15
CA TRP A 68 -7.99 -32.67 -10.30
C TRP A 68 -8.89 -31.70 -11.06
N ALA A 69 -8.46 -31.24 -12.23
CA ALA A 69 -9.14 -30.21 -13.02
C ALA A 69 -10.48 -30.69 -13.58
N LYS A 70 -10.64 -31.99 -13.85
CA LYS A 70 -11.88 -32.61 -14.38
C LYS A 70 -12.47 -31.87 -15.57
N LEU A 71 -11.64 -31.39 -16.48
CA LEU A 71 -12.11 -30.54 -17.58
C LEU A 71 -13.07 -31.29 -18.52
N PRO A 72 -14.13 -30.64 -19.04
CA PRO A 72 -15.11 -31.27 -19.93
C PRO A 72 -14.63 -31.39 -21.39
N ILE A 73 -13.31 -31.32 -21.62
CA ILE A 73 -12.67 -31.38 -22.94
C ILE A 73 -11.62 -32.47 -22.98
N SER A 74 -11.28 -32.95 -24.18
CA SER A 74 -10.23 -33.96 -24.34
C SER A 74 -8.85 -33.39 -23.97
N ARG A 75 -7.93 -34.26 -23.56
CA ARG A 75 -6.54 -33.87 -23.28
C ARG A 75 -5.84 -33.27 -24.49
N GLU A 76 -6.12 -33.78 -25.68
CA GLU A 76 -5.59 -33.22 -26.94
C GLU A 76 -6.08 -31.80 -27.18
N GLN A 77 -7.37 -31.55 -26.94
CA GLN A 77 -7.92 -30.20 -27.04
C GLN A 77 -7.29 -29.29 -25.99
N PHE A 78 -7.18 -29.74 -24.74
CA PHE A 78 -6.55 -28.97 -23.67
C PHE A 78 -5.09 -28.64 -24.00
N ALA A 79 -4.29 -29.61 -24.45
CA ALA A 79 -2.89 -29.40 -24.79
C ALA A 79 -2.70 -28.35 -25.89
N ARG A 80 -3.56 -28.36 -26.92
CA ARG A 80 -3.56 -27.33 -27.97
C ARG A 80 -3.90 -25.96 -27.43
N GLU A 81 -5.00 -25.84 -26.68
CA GLU A 81 -5.44 -24.56 -26.13
C GLU A 81 -4.44 -24.00 -25.10
N SER A 82 -3.90 -24.86 -24.24
CA SER A 82 -2.89 -24.50 -23.23
C SER A 82 -1.61 -24.00 -23.90
N SER A 83 -1.11 -24.73 -24.91
CA SER A 83 0.08 -24.33 -25.67
C SER A 83 -0.10 -22.99 -26.39
N GLU A 84 -1.27 -22.76 -26.99
CA GLU A 84 -1.58 -21.49 -27.63
C GLU A 84 -1.66 -20.35 -26.62
N ASN A 85 -2.28 -20.60 -25.45
CA ASN A 85 -2.40 -19.60 -24.41
C ASN A 85 -1.03 -19.24 -23.81
N MET A 86 -0.21 -20.25 -23.50
CA MET A 86 1.17 -20.05 -23.04
C MET A 86 2.01 -19.28 -24.06
N ARG A 87 1.90 -19.60 -25.36
CA ARG A 87 2.60 -18.89 -26.43
C ARG A 87 2.26 -17.40 -26.48
N ARG A 88 1.02 -17.01 -26.16
CA ARG A 88 0.59 -15.60 -26.11
C ARG A 88 1.18 -14.86 -24.92
N HIS A 89 1.38 -15.53 -23.79
CA HIS A 89 1.77 -14.88 -22.53
C HIS A 89 3.27 -14.99 -22.22
N PHE A 90 4.00 -15.99 -22.72
CA PHE A 90 5.44 -16.09 -22.50
C PHE A 90 6.26 -14.85 -22.89
N PRO A 91 5.92 -14.08 -23.95
CA PRO A 91 6.57 -12.80 -24.23
C PRO A 91 6.43 -11.73 -23.13
N SER A 92 5.61 -11.97 -22.10
CA SER A 92 5.46 -11.07 -20.96
C SER A 92 6.36 -11.40 -19.77
N CYS A 93 7.10 -12.52 -19.79
CA CYS A 93 8.00 -12.93 -18.71
C CYS A 93 9.00 -11.82 -18.36
N ARG A 94 9.30 -11.65 -17.08
CA ARG A 94 10.21 -10.62 -16.55
C ARG A 94 11.23 -11.24 -15.60
N PRO A 95 12.41 -10.62 -15.43
CA PRO A 95 13.36 -10.98 -14.38
C PRO A 95 12.71 -10.99 -12.98
N LEU A 96 13.07 -11.97 -12.16
CA LEU A 96 12.70 -12.02 -10.75
C LEU A 96 13.64 -11.16 -9.88
N PRO A 97 13.22 -10.72 -8.67
CA PRO A 97 14.05 -9.93 -7.77
C PRO A 97 15.41 -10.59 -7.48
N GLY A 98 16.47 -9.78 -7.45
CA GLY A 98 17.83 -10.27 -7.24
C GLY A 98 18.50 -10.95 -8.43
N ALA A 99 17.76 -11.45 -9.43
CA ALA A 99 18.33 -12.21 -10.57
C ALA A 99 19.39 -11.41 -11.36
N GLU A 100 19.11 -10.14 -11.68
CA GLU A 100 20.08 -9.31 -12.40
C GLU A 100 21.30 -8.95 -11.55
N LYS A 101 21.08 -8.65 -10.26
CA LYS A 101 22.13 -8.29 -9.32
C LYS A 101 23.09 -9.47 -9.09
N ILE A 102 22.55 -10.67 -8.85
CA ILE A 102 23.36 -11.86 -8.56
C ILE A 102 24.16 -12.28 -9.79
N LEU A 103 23.56 -12.32 -10.99
CA LEU A 103 24.29 -12.67 -12.22
C LEU A 103 25.36 -11.63 -12.56
N SER A 104 25.06 -10.33 -12.42
CA SER A 104 26.05 -9.27 -12.61
C SER A 104 27.21 -9.39 -11.63
N THR A 105 26.92 -9.66 -10.35
CA THR A 105 27.94 -9.81 -9.30
C THR A 105 28.81 -11.03 -9.55
N LEU A 106 28.19 -12.20 -9.78
CA LEU A 106 28.89 -13.45 -10.00
C LEU A 106 29.72 -13.46 -11.28
N SER A 107 29.27 -12.75 -12.34
CA SER A 107 30.05 -12.62 -13.58
C SER A 107 31.42 -11.94 -13.39
N GLN A 108 31.59 -11.22 -12.27
CA GLN A 108 32.82 -10.52 -11.91
C GLN A 108 33.53 -11.18 -10.71
N ALA A 109 32.88 -12.14 -10.05
CA ALA A 109 33.38 -12.78 -8.85
C ALA A 109 34.45 -13.82 -9.15
N ARG A 110 35.20 -14.19 -8.10
CA ARG A 110 36.26 -15.20 -8.16
C ARG A 110 36.08 -16.25 -7.07
N SER A 111 36.54 -17.48 -7.34
CA SER A 111 36.62 -18.52 -6.31
C SER A 111 37.74 -18.21 -5.33
N ALA A 112 37.45 -18.26 -4.04
CA ALA A 112 38.44 -18.09 -2.98
C ALA A 112 39.53 -19.19 -3.00
N SER A 113 39.21 -20.38 -3.51
CA SER A 113 40.16 -21.50 -3.51
C SER A 113 41.14 -21.46 -4.69
N SER A 114 40.70 -21.03 -5.87
CA SER A 114 41.53 -21.04 -7.09
C SER A 114 41.89 -19.65 -7.61
N GLY A 115 41.18 -18.59 -7.18
CA GLY A 115 41.31 -17.24 -7.72
C GLY A 115 40.75 -17.06 -9.13
N ASP A 116 40.25 -18.13 -9.75
CA ASP A 116 39.63 -18.08 -11.09
C ASP A 116 38.26 -17.39 -11.04
N ARG A 117 37.78 -16.93 -12.19
CA ARG A 117 36.42 -16.37 -12.29
C ARG A 117 35.39 -17.46 -12.01
N ILE A 118 34.28 -17.06 -11.37
CA ILE A 118 33.12 -17.94 -11.22
C ILE A 118 32.49 -18.16 -12.59
N GLU A 119 32.36 -19.42 -12.98
CA GLU A 119 31.74 -19.81 -14.25
C GLU A 119 30.21 -19.91 -14.11
N LEU A 120 29.48 -19.40 -15.11
CA LEU A 120 28.02 -19.37 -15.11
C LEU A 120 27.44 -20.26 -16.22
N ALA A 121 26.47 -21.10 -15.87
CA ALA A 121 25.67 -21.89 -16.82
C ALA A 121 24.17 -21.83 -16.51
N LEU A 122 23.35 -22.06 -17.53
CA LEU A 122 21.90 -22.14 -17.44
C LEU A 122 21.45 -23.58 -17.70
N ALA A 123 20.58 -24.12 -16.85
CA ALA A 123 20.04 -25.48 -16.98
C ALA A 123 18.52 -25.47 -16.73
N SER A 124 17.73 -25.48 -17.80
CA SER A 124 16.27 -25.36 -17.73
C SER A 124 15.57 -26.49 -18.48
N SER A 125 14.47 -26.99 -17.90
CA SER A 125 13.57 -27.96 -18.55
C SER A 125 12.77 -27.36 -19.72
N THR A 126 12.85 -26.05 -19.96
CA THR A 126 12.17 -25.38 -21.07
C THR A 126 12.78 -25.75 -22.41
N LYS A 127 11.92 -26.12 -23.38
CA LYS A 127 12.30 -26.37 -24.79
C LYS A 127 12.66 -25.08 -25.54
N SER A 128 13.52 -25.19 -26.55
CA SER A 128 14.09 -24.07 -27.32
C SER A 128 13.06 -23.06 -27.82
N ARG A 129 11.93 -23.52 -28.38
CA ARG A 129 10.86 -22.64 -28.87
C ARG A 129 10.21 -21.79 -27.76
N SER A 130 9.99 -22.39 -26.59
CA SER A 130 9.40 -21.68 -25.45
C SER A 130 10.42 -20.75 -24.80
N TYR A 131 11.71 -21.12 -24.80
CA TYR A 131 12.80 -20.29 -24.35
C TYR A 131 12.86 -18.95 -25.11
N GLU A 132 12.79 -18.99 -26.44
CA GLU A 132 12.78 -17.77 -27.28
C GLU A 132 11.63 -16.83 -26.93
N LEU A 133 10.44 -17.39 -26.66
CA LEU A 133 9.27 -16.60 -26.28
C LEU A 133 9.45 -15.99 -24.88
N LYS A 134 9.85 -16.80 -23.90
CA LYS A 134 10.10 -16.39 -22.51
C LYS A 134 11.21 -15.34 -22.38
N THR A 135 12.13 -15.29 -23.34
CA THR A 135 13.28 -14.36 -23.34
C THR A 135 13.15 -13.21 -24.32
N SER A 136 12.00 -13.06 -24.98
CA SER A 136 11.80 -12.07 -26.07
C SER A 136 11.85 -10.60 -25.62
N ARG A 137 11.63 -10.31 -24.33
CA ARG A 137 11.72 -8.94 -23.82
C ARG A 137 13.16 -8.46 -23.72
N PRO A 138 13.42 -7.14 -23.90
CA PRO A 138 14.78 -6.59 -23.74
C PRO A 138 15.40 -6.90 -22.37
N GLU A 139 14.61 -6.86 -21.30
CA GLU A 139 15.10 -7.06 -19.93
C GLU A 139 15.49 -8.54 -19.69
N THR A 140 14.65 -9.50 -20.12
CA THR A 140 14.96 -10.93 -20.02
C THR A 140 16.10 -11.33 -20.94
N LYS A 141 16.19 -10.72 -22.13
CA LYS A 141 17.29 -10.95 -23.08
C LYS A 141 18.62 -10.46 -22.53
N ARG A 142 18.63 -9.29 -21.86
CA ARG A 142 19.80 -8.76 -21.15
C ARG A 142 20.21 -9.69 -20.01
N LEU A 143 19.26 -10.11 -19.18
CA LEU A 143 19.50 -11.04 -18.07
C LEU A 143 20.10 -12.37 -18.55
N LEU A 144 19.51 -12.99 -19.56
CA LEU A 144 19.99 -14.29 -20.04
C LEU A 144 21.24 -14.16 -20.93
N GLY A 145 21.62 -12.93 -21.27
CA GLY A 145 22.87 -12.59 -21.94
C GLY A 145 24.12 -12.89 -21.10
N PHE A 146 24.00 -13.06 -19.78
CA PHE A 146 25.10 -13.49 -18.92
C PHE A 146 25.55 -14.93 -19.18
N PHE A 147 24.71 -15.76 -19.83
CA PHE A 147 25.04 -17.13 -20.18
C PHE A 147 25.35 -17.23 -21.68
N SER A 148 26.55 -17.66 -22.03
CA SER A 148 26.90 -17.92 -23.44
C SER A 148 26.04 -19.06 -24.01
N PRO A 149 25.71 -19.05 -25.32
CA PRO A 149 24.82 -20.06 -25.93
C PRO A 149 25.28 -21.52 -25.72
N ASP A 150 26.58 -21.77 -25.72
CA ASP A 150 27.21 -23.08 -25.47
C ASP A 150 27.05 -23.57 -24.02
N ARG A 151 26.69 -22.67 -23.09
CA ARG A 151 26.49 -22.93 -21.66
C ARG A 151 25.01 -22.91 -21.25
N ARG A 152 24.10 -22.90 -22.23
CA ARG A 152 22.65 -23.01 -22.01
C ARG A 152 22.22 -24.43 -22.34
N VAL A 153 21.77 -25.16 -21.34
CA VAL A 153 21.18 -26.50 -21.48
C VAL A 153 19.67 -26.34 -21.35
N LEU A 154 18.96 -26.64 -22.44
CA LEU A 154 17.51 -26.54 -22.53
C LEU A 154 16.87 -27.94 -22.51
N GLY A 155 15.57 -28.02 -22.30
CA GLY A 155 14.85 -29.29 -22.14
C GLY A 155 14.80 -30.18 -23.37
N ASP A 156 15.14 -29.64 -24.55
CA ASP A 156 15.30 -30.36 -25.81
C ASP A 156 16.77 -30.50 -26.25
N ASP A 157 17.72 -30.28 -25.35
CA ASP A 157 19.14 -30.49 -25.61
C ASP A 157 19.44 -31.99 -25.84
N PRO A 158 20.01 -32.39 -26.99
CA PRO A 158 20.23 -33.80 -27.33
C PRO A 158 21.25 -34.50 -26.41
N ARG A 159 22.02 -33.74 -25.61
CA ARG A 159 22.98 -34.29 -24.64
C ARG A 159 22.28 -34.79 -23.37
N VAL A 160 21.07 -34.29 -23.08
CA VAL A 160 20.24 -34.80 -21.98
C VAL A 160 19.50 -36.04 -22.46
N ARG A 161 19.74 -37.18 -21.81
CA ARG A 161 19.14 -38.46 -22.23
C ARG A 161 17.62 -38.38 -22.19
N GLN A 162 16.95 -38.90 -23.21
CA GLN A 162 15.49 -38.87 -23.30
C GLN A 162 14.86 -39.53 -22.07
N GLY A 163 13.90 -38.84 -21.44
CA GLY A 163 13.24 -39.30 -20.21
C GLY A 163 14.05 -39.09 -18.93
N ARG A 164 15.27 -38.53 -19.00
CA ARG A 164 16.12 -38.19 -17.85
C ARG A 164 16.23 -36.68 -17.61
N GLY A 165 15.10 -35.97 -17.69
CA GLY A 165 15.00 -34.60 -17.16
C GLY A 165 14.94 -34.62 -15.62
N LYS A 166 14.83 -33.44 -15.00
CA LYS A 166 14.65 -33.31 -13.54
C LYS A 166 13.49 -34.22 -13.07
N PRO A 167 13.65 -35.04 -12.00
CA PRO A 167 14.69 -35.00 -10.97
C PRO A 167 15.99 -35.74 -11.30
N ALA A 168 16.17 -36.32 -12.49
CA ALA A 168 17.45 -36.92 -12.86
C ALA A 168 18.56 -35.85 -12.95
N PRO A 169 19.82 -36.19 -12.62
CA PRO A 169 20.92 -35.21 -12.55
C PRO A 169 21.46 -34.78 -13.92
N ASP A 170 21.04 -35.45 -15.00
CA ASP A 170 21.62 -35.33 -16.34
C ASP A 170 21.72 -33.87 -16.83
N ILE A 171 20.70 -33.03 -16.60
CA ILE A 171 20.72 -31.62 -17.07
C ILE A 171 21.83 -30.79 -16.41
N TYR A 172 22.08 -31.02 -15.11
CA TYR A 172 23.14 -30.34 -14.38
C TYR A 172 24.51 -30.90 -14.72
N LEU A 173 24.62 -32.22 -14.94
CA LEU A 173 25.86 -32.85 -15.39
C LEU A 173 26.26 -32.39 -16.80
N VAL A 174 25.30 -32.22 -17.71
CA VAL A 174 25.54 -31.65 -19.06
C VAL A 174 25.95 -30.18 -18.98
N ALA A 175 25.35 -29.40 -18.08
CA ALA A 175 25.77 -28.01 -17.84
C ALA A 175 27.22 -27.95 -17.35
N LEU A 176 27.59 -28.80 -16.38
CA LEU A 176 28.97 -28.95 -15.91
C LEU A 176 29.92 -29.39 -17.03
N GLN A 177 29.52 -30.34 -17.88
CA GLN A 177 30.31 -30.78 -19.02
C GLN A 177 30.56 -29.62 -20.00
N SER A 178 29.58 -28.74 -20.21
CA SER A 178 29.70 -27.56 -21.08
C SER A 178 30.71 -26.55 -20.51
N LEU A 179 30.65 -26.30 -19.19
CA LEU A 179 31.63 -25.46 -18.49
C LEU A 179 33.04 -26.05 -18.60
N ASN A 180 33.19 -27.35 -18.37
CA ASN A 180 34.48 -28.05 -18.43
C ASN A 180 35.07 -28.13 -19.84
N SER A 181 34.23 -28.20 -20.88
CA SER A 181 34.70 -28.17 -22.26
C SER A 181 35.35 -26.83 -22.62
N THR A 182 34.80 -25.73 -22.10
CA THR A 182 35.38 -24.38 -22.25
C THR A 182 36.67 -24.23 -21.42
N ALA A 183 36.68 -24.77 -20.20
CA ALA A 183 37.84 -24.76 -19.31
C ALA A 183 39.02 -25.57 -19.88
N ALA A 184 38.74 -26.74 -20.48
CA ALA A 184 39.74 -27.59 -21.13
C ALA A 184 40.41 -26.89 -22.32
N ALA A 185 39.65 -26.12 -23.11
CA ALA A 185 40.20 -25.30 -24.19
C ALA A 185 41.15 -24.19 -23.68
N SER A 186 41.01 -23.80 -22.41
CA SER A 186 41.80 -22.76 -21.75
C SER A 186 42.91 -23.32 -20.85
N GLY A 187 43.08 -24.65 -20.79
CA GLY A 187 44.06 -25.33 -19.92
C GLY A 187 43.73 -25.31 -18.42
N ALA A 188 42.51 -24.90 -18.04
CA ALA A 188 42.09 -24.82 -16.64
C ALA A 188 41.69 -26.20 -16.08
N LYS A 189 41.90 -26.39 -14.77
CA LYS A 189 41.54 -27.64 -14.08
C LYS A 189 40.03 -27.89 -14.17
N PRO A 190 39.57 -29.12 -14.47
CA PRO A 190 38.15 -29.43 -14.51
C PRO A 190 37.47 -29.05 -13.18
N ILE A 191 36.26 -28.52 -13.29
CA ILE A 191 35.35 -28.24 -12.17
C ILE A 191 34.65 -29.54 -11.80
N LEU A 192 34.68 -29.89 -10.51
CA LEU A 192 34.03 -31.08 -9.98
C LEU A 192 32.59 -30.77 -9.54
N PRO A 193 31.69 -31.76 -9.45
CA PRO A 193 30.30 -31.50 -9.06
C PRO A 193 30.16 -30.82 -7.71
N HIS A 194 30.96 -31.20 -6.72
CA HIS A 194 30.94 -30.60 -5.39
C HIS A 194 31.50 -29.16 -5.33
N GLU A 195 32.13 -28.68 -6.41
CA GLU A 195 32.56 -27.28 -6.59
C GLU A 195 31.51 -26.44 -7.33
N CYS A 196 30.35 -27.04 -7.65
CA CYS A 196 29.23 -26.38 -8.30
C CYS A 196 28.14 -26.01 -7.29
N LEU A 197 27.56 -24.84 -7.50
CA LEU A 197 26.38 -24.36 -6.77
C LEU A 197 25.20 -24.23 -7.72
N VAL A 198 24.16 -25.02 -7.48
CA VAL A 198 22.90 -24.97 -8.22
C VAL A 198 21.96 -23.99 -7.52
N PHE A 199 21.33 -23.11 -8.28
CA PHE A 199 20.19 -22.32 -7.80
C PHE A 199 18.91 -22.88 -8.43
N GLU A 200 17.91 -23.15 -7.60
CA GLU A 200 16.67 -23.83 -7.99
C GLU A 200 15.48 -23.34 -7.19
N ASP A 201 14.28 -23.34 -7.77
CA ASP A 201 13.02 -23.02 -7.09
C ASP A 201 12.15 -24.26 -6.84
N SER A 202 12.32 -25.31 -7.64
CA SER A 202 11.48 -26.51 -7.64
C SER A 202 12.05 -27.65 -6.80
N VAL A 203 11.17 -28.43 -6.15
CA VAL A 203 11.59 -29.57 -5.31
C VAL A 203 12.32 -30.65 -6.13
N ILE A 204 11.82 -30.96 -7.33
CA ILE A 204 12.48 -31.94 -8.22
C ILE A 204 13.81 -31.42 -8.77
N GLY A 205 13.95 -30.10 -8.88
CA GLY A 205 15.17 -29.45 -9.29
C GLY A 205 16.25 -29.48 -8.22
N VAL A 206 15.85 -29.25 -6.96
CA VAL A 206 16.72 -29.49 -5.80
C VAL A 206 17.18 -30.94 -5.79
N GLU A 207 16.27 -31.90 -5.93
CA GLU A 207 16.61 -33.33 -6.01
C GLU A 207 17.62 -33.62 -7.12
N ALA A 208 17.43 -33.08 -8.33
CA ALA A 208 18.38 -33.23 -9.43
C ALA A 208 19.77 -32.64 -9.12
N GLY A 209 19.83 -31.47 -8.47
CA GLY A 209 21.09 -30.87 -8.03
C GLY A 209 21.81 -31.71 -6.98
N ARG A 210 21.06 -32.27 -6.01
CA ARG A 210 21.60 -33.20 -5.01
C ARG A 210 22.13 -34.48 -5.65
N ARG A 211 21.35 -35.11 -6.54
CA ARG A 211 21.75 -36.33 -7.29
C ARG A 211 22.96 -36.11 -8.18
N ALA A 212 23.17 -34.88 -8.66
CA ALA A 212 24.37 -34.52 -9.42
C ALA A 212 25.63 -34.40 -8.56
N GLY A 213 25.52 -34.51 -7.23
CA GLY A 213 26.62 -34.32 -6.28
C GLY A 213 27.00 -32.85 -6.12
N MET A 214 26.06 -31.93 -6.36
CA MET A 214 26.28 -30.48 -6.28
C MET A 214 25.67 -29.90 -5.00
N ARG A 215 26.14 -28.71 -4.62
CA ARG A 215 25.50 -27.91 -3.57
C ARG A 215 24.30 -27.17 -4.17
N VAL A 216 23.26 -26.92 -3.38
CA VAL A 216 22.01 -26.34 -3.89
C VAL A 216 21.51 -25.18 -3.01
N VAL A 217 21.23 -24.03 -3.60
CA VAL A 217 20.44 -22.97 -3.00
C VAL A 217 19.02 -23.09 -3.51
N TRP A 218 18.10 -23.47 -2.62
CA TRP A 218 16.69 -23.54 -2.91
C TRP A 218 16.01 -22.19 -2.65
N VAL A 219 15.44 -21.60 -3.68
CA VAL A 219 14.73 -20.32 -3.69
C VAL A 219 13.26 -20.58 -4.06
N PRO A 220 12.47 -21.19 -3.17
CA PRO A 220 11.11 -21.59 -3.50
C PRO A 220 10.19 -20.42 -3.75
N HIS A 221 9.25 -20.59 -4.67
CA HIS A 221 8.06 -19.75 -4.72
C HIS A 221 7.32 -19.79 -3.37
N PRO A 222 6.72 -18.68 -2.88
CA PRO A 222 6.10 -18.63 -1.55
C PRO A 222 5.08 -19.73 -1.27
N ASP A 223 4.26 -20.12 -2.26
CA ASP A 223 3.32 -21.22 -2.10
C ASP A 223 4.02 -22.57 -1.87
N VAL A 224 5.15 -22.82 -2.55
CA VAL A 224 5.97 -24.04 -2.38
C VAL A 224 6.66 -24.03 -1.02
N ALA A 225 7.17 -22.87 -0.59
CA ALA A 225 7.81 -22.70 0.71
C ALA A 225 6.84 -23.03 1.86
N VAL A 226 5.59 -22.55 1.78
CA VAL A 226 4.55 -22.83 2.78
C VAL A 226 4.18 -24.31 2.81
N GLU A 227 3.93 -24.92 1.64
CA GLU A 227 3.51 -26.33 1.53
C GLU A 227 4.57 -27.28 2.11
N TYR A 228 5.84 -27.01 1.85
CA TYR A 228 6.95 -27.85 2.29
C TYR A 228 7.61 -27.40 3.60
N GLN A 229 7.06 -26.43 4.32
CA GLN A 229 7.68 -25.91 5.56
C GLN A 229 7.97 -27.03 6.58
N ALA A 230 7.02 -27.94 6.78
CA ALA A 230 7.18 -29.07 7.70
C ALA A 230 8.17 -30.14 7.20
N ARG A 231 8.36 -30.24 5.88
CA ARG A 231 9.23 -31.22 5.21
C ARG A 231 10.47 -30.56 4.58
N GLN A 232 10.82 -29.35 5.01
CA GLN A 232 11.90 -28.56 4.39
C GLN A 232 13.23 -29.33 4.39
N LYS A 233 13.52 -30.08 5.48
CA LYS A 233 14.72 -30.91 5.57
C LYS A 233 14.78 -32.01 4.51
N GLU A 234 13.63 -32.61 4.18
CA GLU A 234 13.54 -33.62 3.13
C GLU A 234 13.74 -33.01 1.75
N VAL A 235 13.22 -31.80 1.50
CA VAL A 235 13.48 -31.06 0.25
C VAL A 235 14.97 -30.80 0.08
N LEU A 236 15.64 -30.27 1.10
CA LEU A 236 17.07 -29.96 1.05
C LEU A 236 17.94 -31.22 0.88
N ALA A 237 17.48 -32.38 1.36
CA ALA A 237 18.13 -33.67 1.10
C ALA A 237 17.79 -34.27 -0.28
N GLY A 238 16.85 -33.71 -1.03
CA GLY A 238 16.32 -34.27 -2.27
C GLY A 238 15.45 -35.52 -2.06
N ARG A 239 14.90 -35.73 -0.87
CA ARG A 239 14.22 -36.97 -0.45
C ARG A 239 12.70 -36.90 -0.46
N VAL A 240 12.11 -35.88 -1.08
CA VAL A 240 10.64 -35.76 -1.12
C VAL A 240 10.00 -36.87 -1.96
N GLY A 241 10.68 -37.32 -3.02
CA GLY A 241 10.24 -38.47 -3.83
C GLY A 241 9.00 -38.19 -4.66
N ILE A 242 8.89 -37.01 -5.29
CA ILE A 242 7.72 -36.67 -6.13
C ILE A 242 7.64 -37.56 -7.36
N ILE A 243 8.80 -37.90 -7.95
CA ILE A 243 8.92 -38.81 -9.10
C ILE A 243 9.97 -39.87 -8.74
N GLU A 244 9.54 -41.14 -8.66
CA GLU A 244 10.44 -42.25 -8.42
C GLU A 244 11.23 -42.60 -9.68
N ILE A 245 12.56 -42.43 -9.63
CA ILE A 245 13.47 -42.76 -10.75
C ILE A 245 14.55 -43.79 -10.36
N GLY A 246 14.48 -44.35 -9.14
CA GLY A 246 15.52 -45.23 -8.58
C GLY A 246 16.76 -44.48 -8.06
N ASP A 247 17.86 -45.21 -7.89
CA ASP A 247 19.18 -44.71 -7.48
C ASP A 247 19.17 -43.86 -6.20
N GLU A 248 18.51 -44.34 -5.14
CA GLU A 248 18.34 -43.62 -3.87
C GLU A 248 19.67 -43.31 -3.17
N GLU A 249 20.75 -44.02 -3.50
CA GLU A 249 22.10 -43.76 -3.02
C GLU A 249 22.65 -42.40 -3.48
N GLN A 250 22.06 -41.78 -4.52
CA GLN A 250 22.42 -40.45 -5.00
C GLN A 250 21.78 -39.31 -4.17
N LEU A 251 20.85 -39.63 -3.26
CA LEU A 251 20.16 -38.64 -2.44
C LEU A 251 21.00 -38.19 -1.24
N GLY A 252 20.89 -36.91 -0.87
CA GLY A 252 21.59 -36.32 0.27
C GLY A 252 21.15 -36.91 1.60
N GLN A 253 21.83 -36.56 2.70
CA GLN A 253 21.38 -36.87 4.05
C GLN A 253 20.64 -35.66 4.65
N LEU A 254 19.74 -35.89 5.60
CA LEU A 254 19.07 -34.80 6.30
C LEU A 254 20.12 -33.98 7.07
N ASP A 255 19.99 -32.65 6.99
CA ASP A 255 20.87 -31.68 7.68
C ASP A 255 22.38 -31.83 7.33
N ASP A 256 22.72 -32.34 6.14
CA ASP A 256 24.11 -32.51 5.69
C ASP A 256 24.81 -31.20 5.23
N GLY A 257 24.06 -30.09 5.18
CA GLY A 257 24.55 -28.74 4.86
C GLY A 257 24.86 -28.48 3.39
N TRP A 258 24.64 -29.45 2.50
CA TRP A 258 24.89 -29.28 1.07
C TRP A 258 23.82 -28.46 0.35
N ALA A 259 22.64 -28.32 0.94
CA ALA A 259 21.60 -27.44 0.44
C ALA A 259 21.07 -26.52 1.54
N GLU A 260 20.64 -25.32 1.12
CA GLU A 260 19.97 -24.37 1.99
C GLU A 260 18.76 -23.74 1.31
N SER A 261 17.90 -23.10 2.10
CA SER A 261 16.79 -22.33 1.58
C SER A 261 16.98 -20.84 1.87
N ILE A 262 16.77 -20.00 0.85
CA ILE A 262 16.67 -18.54 1.00
C ILE A 262 15.37 -18.05 0.37
N PRO A 263 14.76 -16.96 0.88
CA PRO A 263 13.45 -16.50 0.39
C PRO A 263 13.54 -15.75 -0.96
N SER A 264 14.73 -15.30 -1.37
CA SER A 264 14.98 -14.58 -2.62
C SER A 264 16.48 -14.55 -2.89
N LEU A 265 16.88 -14.47 -4.17
CA LEU A 265 18.27 -14.32 -4.62
C LEU A 265 18.96 -13.06 -4.02
N GLU A 266 18.20 -12.08 -3.52
CA GLU A 266 18.74 -10.89 -2.84
C GLU A 266 19.42 -11.20 -1.49
N HIS A 267 19.10 -12.35 -0.89
CA HIS A 267 19.61 -12.78 0.42
C HIS A 267 20.78 -13.76 0.29
N PHE A 268 21.34 -13.91 -0.91
CA PHE A 268 22.45 -14.85 -1.14
C PHE A 268 23.75 -14.37 -0.46
N ASP A 269 24.36 -15.24 0.33
CA ASP A 269 25.61 -15.00 1.05
C ASP A 269 26.80 -15.54 0.23
N TYR A 270 27.55 -14.64 -0.41
CA TYR A 270 28.69 -15.00 -1.26
C TYR A 270 29.86 -15.59 -0.45
N GLU A 271 30.11 -15.07 0.76
CA GLU A 271 31.26 -15.45 1.58
C GLU A 271 31.14 -16.90 2.06
N LYS A 272 29.94 -17.32 2.43
CA LYS A 272 29.61 -18.71 2.83
C LYS A 272 30.01 -19.76 1.78
N TYR A 273 30.02 -19.39 0.50
CA TYR A 273 30.36 -20.28 -0.62
C TYR A 273 31.79 -20.11 -1.11
N GLY A 274 32.61 -19.30 -0.44
CA GLY A 274 33.97 -18.99 -0.88
C GLY A 274 33.98 -18.22 -2.20
N ILE A 275 33.02 -17.31 -2.41
CA ILE A 275 32.94 -16.45 -3.58
C ILE A 275 33.43 -15.05 -3.21
N GLU A 276 34.54 -14.61 -3.79
CA GLU A 276 35.15 -13.31 -3.57
C GLU A 276 34.71 -12.29 -4.61
N ILE A 277 34.34 -11.11 -4.16
CA ILE A 277 33.94 -9.99 -5.02
C ILE A 277 35.12 -9.00 -5.10
N PRO A 278 35.72 -8.76 -6.28
CA PRO A 278 36.86 -7.86 -6.40
C PRO A 278 36.52 -6.43 -5.99
N PRO A 279 37.39 -5.73 -5.22
CA PRO A 279 37.22 -4.31 -4.95
C PRO A 279 37.42 -3.49 -6.22
N LEU A 280 36.59 -2.46 -6.43
CA LEU A 280 36.75 -1.50 -7.52
C LEU A 280 38.10 -0.76 -7.36
N ARG A 281 39.01 -0.88 -8.34
CA ARG A 281 40.35 -0.25 -8.28
C ARG A 281 40.26 1.27 -8.50
N HIS A 282 40.68 2.06 -7.51
CA HIS A 282 40.86 3.52 -7.64
C HIS A 282 42.34 3.87 -7.88
N ILE A 283 42.64 4.69 -8.90
CA ILE A 283 43.97 5.22 -9.22
C ILE A 283 44.17 6.58 -8.52
N LYS A 284 45.36 6.86 -7.98
CA LYS A 284 45.69 8.09 -7.23
C LYS A 284 45.76 9.31 -8.16
N CYS A 285 45.06 10.38 -7.81
CA CYS A 285 44.95 11.63 -8.59
C CYS A 285 46.09 12.61 -8.27
N ASP A 286 46.60 13.32 -9.28
CA ASP A 286 47.69 14.32 -9.15
C ASP A 286 47.21 15.78 -9.04
N GLU A 287 45.90 16.00 -8.91
CA GLU A 287 45.30 17.28 -8.54
C GLU A 287 45.42 18.48 -9.52
N THR A 288 45.94 18.26 -10.73
CA THR A 288 46.04 19.27 -11.81
C THR A 288 44.71 19.65 -12.49
N LYS A 289 44.31 20.93 -12.45
CA LYS A 289 43.03 21.43 -13.01
C LYS A 289 43.13 21.84 -14.50
N PRO A 290 42.09 21.62 -15.34
CA PRO A 290 40.73 21.16 -15.00
C PRO A 290 40.52 19.63 -15.03
N ILE A 291 41.48 18.85 -15.55
CA ILE A 291 41.48 17.38 -15.58
C ILE A 291 42.88 16.93 -15.19
N CYS A 292 43.00 15.99 -14.26
CA CYS A 292 44.30 15.54 -13.77
C CYS A 292 45.12 14.86 -14.88
N LEU A 293 46.45 15.02 -14.86
CA LEU A 293 47.33 14.51 -15.94
C LEU A 293 47.23 12.98 -16.07
N GLN A 294 47.02 12.28 -14.95
CA GLN A 294 46.85 10.81 -14.95
C GLN A 294 45.59 10.38 -15.73
N CYS A 295 44.46 11.06 -15.56
CA CYS A 295 43.23 10.78 -16.31
C CYS A 295 43.33 11.23 -17.77
N GLN A 296 44.03 12.33 -18.02
CA GLN A 296 44.24 12.83 -19.38
C GLN A 296 45.09 11.89 -20.23
N GLN A 297 46.16 11.33 -19.65
CA GLN A 297 47.08 10.42 -20.36
C GLN A 297 46.51 9.01 -20.51
N SER A 298 45.69 8.54 -19.57
CA SER A 298 45.11 7.20 -19.58
C SER A 298 43.78 7.09 -20.35
N GLY A 299 43.19 8.21 -20.76
CA GLY A 299 41.93 8.23 -21.52
C GLY A 299 40.67 7.91 -20.69
N HIS A 300 40.80 7.78 -19.37
CA HIS A 300 39.66 7.58 -18.46
C HIS A 300 38.98 8.90 -18.09
N LYS A 301 37.65 8.87 -17.88
CA LYS A 301 36.87 10.04 -17.47
C LYS A 301 37.24 10.46 -16.05
N CYS A 302 37.80 11.66 -15.90
CA CYS A 302 38.15 12.24 -14.60
C CYS A 302 36.89 12.71 -13.87
N GLU A 303 36.72 12.31 -12.61
CA GLU A 303 35.53 12.65 -11.82
C GLU A 303 35.58 14.07 -11.19
N GLY A 304 36.74 14.76 -11.25
CA GLY A 304 36.91 16.13 -10.77
C GLY A 304 37.38 16.25 -9.32
N TYR A 305 37.34 17.46 -8.76
CA TYR A 305 37.89 17.82 -7.43
C TYR A 305 36.80 18.21 -6.44
N ASP A 306 36.82 17.65 -5.23
CA ASP A 306 35.80 17.91 -4.21
C ASP A 306 36.19 19.03 -3.22
N ASN A 307 35.35 20.06 -3.16
CA ASN A 307 35.38 21.19 -2.21
C ASN A 307 34.90 20.77 -0.79
N ALA A 308 35.60 19.84 -0.14
CA ALA A 308 35.10 19.16 1.06
C ALA A 308 34.96 20.02 2.34
N SER A 309 35.63 21.18 2.47
CA SER A 309 35.54 22.00 3.70
C SER A 309 34.47 23.11 3.68
N GLN A 310 34.01 23.53 2.49
CA GLN A 310 32.86 24.45 2.37
C GLN A 310 31.52 23.69 2.22
N THR A 311 31.58 22.41 1.83
CA THR A 311 30.40 21.55 1.66
C THR A 311 29.78 21.14 2.98
N GLN A 312 30.52 21.02 4.08
CA GLN A 312 29.92 20.74 5.41
C GLN A 312 29.18 21.95 5.99
N LEU A 313 29.66 23.18 5.74
CA LEU A 313 28.99 24.41 6.15
C LEU A 313 27.78 24.71 5.24
N ARG A 314 27.90 24.45 3.92
CA ARG A 314 26.75 24.43 3.01
C ARG A 314 25.76 23.33 3.34
N ARG A 315 26.17 22.12 3.74
CA ARG A 315 25.27 21.05 4.19
C ARG A 315 24.53 21.41 5.47
N ARG A 316 25.12 22.20 6.39
CA ARG A 316 24.39 22.71 7.56
C ARG A 316 23.41 23.83 7.21
N ILE A 317 23.74 24.67 6.23
CA ILE A 317 22.85 25.74 5.74
C ILE A 317 21.75 25.17 4.81
N GLU A 318 22.06 24.17 3.98
CA GLU A 318 21.14 23.41 3.12
C GLU A 318 20.27 22.44 3.92
N ALA A 319 20.76 21.83 5.00
CA ALA A 319 19.94 21.04 5.91
C ALA A 319 18.93 21.91 6.68
N VAL A 320 19.23 23.19 6.87
CA VAL A 320 18.29 24.20 7.41
C VAL A 320 17.37 24.75 6.32
N GLN A 321 17.74 24.64 5.03
CA GLN A 321 16.94 25.11 3.87
C GLN A 321 16.18 24.00 3.11
N ASN A 322 16.35 22.71 3.44
CA ASN A 322 15.70 21.56 2.78
C ASN A 322 14.72 20.79 3.68
N VAL A 323 14.13 21.43 4.70
CA VAL A 323 12.83 20.98 5.17
C VAL A 323 11.83 21.30 4.05
N SER A 324 11.36 20.25 3.38
CA SER A 324 10.43 20.30 2.23
C SER A 324 11.05 20.67 0.88
N ARG A 325 11.89 19.78 0.34
CA ARG A 325 11.98 19.60 -1.13
C ARG A 325 11.66 18.16 -1.50
N ARG A 326 10.38 17.96 -1.80
CA ARG A 326 9.82 16.88 -2.60
C ARG A 326 10.78 16.44 -3.72
N PRO A 327 10.89 15.14 -4.06
CA PRO A 327 11.57 14.76 -5.28
C PRO A 327 10.91 15.50 -6.45
N PRO A 328 11.67 16.16 -7.35
CA PRO A 328 11.06 16.72 -8.54
C PRO A 328 10.32 15.59 -9.26
N LEU A 329 9.11 15.84 -9.74
CA LEU A 329 8.45 14.99 -10.73
C LEU A 329 9.53 14.66 -11.77
N SER A 330 10.03 13.42 -11.76
CA SER A 330 10.86 12.96 -12.86
C SER A 330 9.98 13.11 -14.08
N ARG A 331 10.32 14.07 -14.93
CA ARG A 331 9.71 14.16 -16.26
C ARG A 331 10.12 12.87 -16.95
N ASP A 332 9.30 11.84 -16.85
CA ASP A 332 9.52 10.66 -17.67
C ASP A 332 9.40 11.14 -19.13
N HIS A 333 10.53 11.17 -19.84
CA HIS A 333 10.61 11.60 -21.23
C HIS A 333 10.10 10.52 -22.19
N ARG A 334 9.42 9.49 -21.69
CA ARG A 334 8.69 8.52 -22.50
C ARG A 334 7.33 9.08 -22.87
N ILE A 335 7.22 9.58 -24.09
CA ILE A 335 5.93 9.84 -24.73
C ILE A 335 5.21 8.50 -24.88
N ILE A 336 4.33 8.15 -23.94
CA ILE A 336 3.37 7.06 -24.14
C ILE A 336 2.30 7.61 -25.09
N LEU A 337 2.39 7.28 -26.38
CA LEU A 337 1.33 7.58 -27.34
C LEU A 337 0.12 6.71 -27.01
N ARG A 338 -0.81 7.28 -26.24
CA ARG A 338 -2.08 6.64 -25.89
C ARG A 338 -3.17 7.05 -26.87
N PRO A 339 -4.13 6.16 -27.18
CA PRO A 339 -5.38 6.54 -27.82
C PRO A 339 -6.30 7.23 -26.80
N GLU A 340 -5.81 8.28 -26.14
CA GLU A 340 -6.60 9.13 -25.25
C GLU A 340 -7.21 10.27 -26.06
N THR A 341 -8.47 10.57 -25.78
CA THR A 341 -9.08 11.79 -26.27
C THR A 341 -8.41 13.01 -25.64
N ARG A 342 -8.45 14.15 -26.34
CA ARG A 342 -7.97 15.44 -25.80
C ARG A 342 -8.66 15.78 -24.47
N GLU A 343 -9.92 15.36 -24.31
CA GLU A 343 -10.70 15.58 -23.11
C GLU A 343 -10.25 14.71 -21.93
N GLU A 344 -9.97 13.42 -22.14
CA GLU A 344 -9.39 12.54 -21.10
C GLU A 344 -8.07 13.08 -20.57
N ARG A 345 -7.16 13.53 -21.45
CA ARG A 345 -5.87 14.10 -21.04
C ARG A 345 -6.04 15.38 -20.22
N ARG A 346 -6.93 16.28 -20.66
CA ARG A 346 -7.22 17.53 -19.94
C ARG A 346 -7.62 17.27 -18.48
N TRP A 347 -8.50 16.29 -18.25
CA TRP A 347 -9.00 16.02 -16.91
C TRP A 347 -8.04 15.20 -16.05
N ALA A 348 -7.20 14.36 -16.65
CA ALA A 348 -6.05 13.77 -15.98
C ALA A 348 -5.05 14.87 -15.53
N ASP A 349 -4.68 15.80 -16.41
CA ASP A 349 -3.80 16.92 -16.06
C ASP A 349 -4.40 17.78 -14.93
N PHE A 350 -5.71 18.03 -14.98
CA PHE A 350 -6.42 18.74 -13.91
C PHE A 350 -6.36 17.97 -12.58
N PHE A 351 -6.50 16.64 -12.60
CA PHE A 351 -6.35 15.83 -11.41
C PHE A 351 -4.96 16.01 -10.78
N HIS A 352 -3.91 15.93 -11.59
CA HIS A 352 -2.52 16.02 -11.13
C HIS A 352 -2.20 17.42 -10.60
N ALA A 353 -2.72 18.47 -11.25
CA ALA A 353 -2.40 19.86 -10.92
C ALA A 353 -3.24 20.44 -9.77
N LYS A 354 -4.50 20.01 -9.62
CA LYS A 354 -5.48 20.62 -8.71
C LYS A 354 -6.16 19.62 -7.77
N THR A 355 -6.64 18.49 -8.28
CA THR A 355 -7.34 17.51 -7.44
C THR A 355 -6.44 16.87 -6.40
N ALA A 356 -5.21 16.47 -6.77
CA ALA A 356 -4.28 15.85 -5.83
C ALA A 356 -3.99 16.74 -4.61
N VAL A 357 -3.90 18.06 -4.81
CA VAL A 357 -3.73 19.05 -3.73
C VAL A 357 -5.01 19.13 -2.87
N ALA A 358 -6.17 19.24 -3.50
CA ALA A 358 -7.45 19.26 -2.80
C ALA A 358 -7.70 17.97 -2.00
N PHE A 359 -7.16 16.84 -2.44
CA PHE A 359 -7.31 15.57 -1.74
C PHE A 359 -6.30 15.38 -0.60
N SER A 360 -5.14 16.02 -0.67
CA SER A 360 -4.09 15.92 0.35
C SER A 360 -4.35 16.83 1.56
N GLY A 361 -5.26 17.79 1.44
CA GLY A 361 -5.49 18.81 2.47
C GLY A 361 -4.19 19.53 2.81
N PHE A 362 -3.83 19.54 4.10
CA PHE A 362 -2.67 20.28 4.63
C PHE A 362 -1.40 19.45 4.80
N PHE A 363 -1.49 18.14 4.66
CA PHE A 363 -0.36 17.24 4.84
C PHE A 363 0.10 16.77 3.46
N ASP A 364 1.42 16.67 3.25
CA ASP A 364 1.91 16.13 1.98
C ASP A 364 1.51 14.66 1.87
N SER A 365 0.73 14.31 0.84
CA SER A 365 0.27 12.95 0.62
C SER A 365 0.99 12.33 -0.56
N MET A 366 1.81 11.32 -0.26
CA MET A 366 2.48 10.52 -1.30
C MET A 366 1.45 9.77 -2.16
N LEU A 367 0.31 9.41 -1.55
CA LEU A 367 -0.80 8.74 -2.23
C LEU A 367 -1.29 9.56 -3.42
N TRP A 368 -1.75 10.79 -3.16
CA TRP A 368 -2.41 11.61 -4.16
C TRP A 368 -1.44 12.25 -5.15
N SER A 369 -0.26 12.66 -4.66
CA SER A 369 0.70 13.41 -5.48
C SER A 369 1.57 12.52 -6.37
N TYR A 370 1.75 11.23 -6.01
CA TYR A 370 2.68 10.33 -6.71
C TYR A 370 2.07 8.97 -7.03
N LEU A 371 1.59 8.24 -6.03
CA LEU A 371 1.20 6.83 -6.22
C LEU A 371 -0.02 6.70 -7.14
N ILE A 372 -1.10 7.44 -6.88
CA ILE A 372 -2.31 7.41 -7.71
C ILE A 372 -2.01 7.85 -9.16
N PRO A 373 -1.33 8.98 -9.41
CA PRO A 373 -0.83 9.34 -10.74
C PRO A 373 -0.05 8.20 -11.42
N GLN A 374 0.95 7.63 -10.75
CA GLN A 374 1.78 6.56 -11.33
C GLN A 374 0.98 5.29 -11.63
N ILE A 375 0.08 4.89 -10.75
CA ILE A 375 -0.79 3.73 -10.96
C ILE A 375 -1.76 3.99 -12.12
N SER A 376 -2.29 5.23 -12.23
CA SER A 376 -3.20 5.62 -13.31
C SER A 376 -2.57 5.52 -14.71
N GLU A 377 -1.24 5.64 -14.81
CA GLU A 377 -0.53 5.50 -16.08
C GLU A 377 -0.60 4.06 -16.63
N GLY A 378 -0.61 3.07 -15.73
CA GLY A 378 -0.58 1.64 -16.05
C GLY A 378 -1.94 0.94 -15.93
N GLU A 379 -2.83 1.43 -15.07
CA GLU A 379 -4.06 0.73 -14.69
C GLU A 379 -5.34 1.40 -15.22
N PRO A 380 -6.04 0.83 -16.22
CA PRO A 380 -7.20 1.46 -16.87
C PRO A 380 -8.33 1.81 -15.90
N THR A 381 -8.63 0.95 -14.93
CA THR A 381 -9.64 1.23 -13.90
C THR A 381 -9.30 2.53 -13.18
N ILE A 382 -8.09 2.63 -12.64
CA ILE A 382 -7.62 3.81 -11.91
C ILE A 382 -7.56 5.03 -12.81
N ARG A 383 -7.08 4.88 -14.06
CA ARG A 383 -7.03 5.96 -15.05
C ARG A 383 -8.39 6.58 -15.32
N HIS A 384 -9.37 5.77 -15.67
CA HIS A 384 -10.71 6.25 -16.00
C HIS A 384 -11.39 6.87 -14.77
N THR A 385 -11.12 6.34 -13.56
CA THR A 385 -11.59 6.97 -12.32
C THR A 385 -10.92 8.31 -12.06
N VAL A 386 -9.59 8.42 -12.21
CA VAL A 386 -8.82 9.67 -12.06
C VAL A 386 -9.33 10.74 -13.03
N VAL A 387 -9.58 10.37 -14.29
CA VAL A 387 -10.18 11.26 -15.30
C VAL A 387 -11.59 11.70 -14.88
N ALA A 388 -12.43 10.77 -14.41
CA ALA A 388 -13.78 11.09 -13.95
C ALA A 388 -13.75 12.04 -12.74
N ILE A 389 -12.88 11.78 -11.76
CA ILE A 389 -12.66 12.63 -10.58
C ILE A 389 -12.16 14.01 -11.01
N GLY A 390 -11.17 14.09 -11.90
CA GLY A 390 -10.65 15.36 -12.42
C GLY A 390 -11.74 16.20 -13.10
N ALA A 391 -12.56 15.57 -13.92
CA ALA A 391 -13.66 16.23 -14.63
C ALA A 391 -14.75 16.75 -13.69
N ILE A 392 -15.15 15.96 -12.68
CA ILE A 392 -16.18 16.42 -11.73
C ILE A 392 -15.63 17.45 -10.74
N HIS A 393 -14.39 17.31 -10.27
CA HIS A 393 -13.77 18.28 -9.38
C HIS A 393 -13.62 19.64 -10.06
N ALA A 394 -13.30 19.66 -11.36
CA ALA A 394 -13.24 20.90 -12.13
C ALA A 394 -14.54 21.70 -12.09
N ARG A 395 -15.71 21.06 -11.89
CA ARG A 395 -16.99 21.78 -11.73
C ARG A 395 -17.03 22.62 -10.45
N TYR A 396 -16.43 22.15 -9.36
CA TYR A 396 -16.36 22.91 -8.11
C TYR A 396 -15.47 24.14 -8.23
N GLN A 397 -14.54 24.16 -9.20
CA GLN A 397 -13.74 25.33 -9.52
C GLN A 397 -14.42 26.23 -10.58
N MET A 398 -14.97 25.64 -11.65
CA MET A 398 -15.60 26.40 -12.74
C MET A 398 -16.94 27.05 -12.36
N ALA A 399 -17.68 26.48 -11.40
CA ALA A 399 -18.90 27.10 -10.86
C ALA A 399 -18.66 28.45 -10.16
N ALA A 400 -17.41 28.71 -9.71
CA ALA A 400 -17.02 30.00 -9.15
C ALA A 400 -16.70 31.05 -10.25
N ASP A 401 -16.21 30.61 -11.42
CA ASP A 401 -15.70 31.50 -12.47
C ASP A 401 -16.69 31.74 -13.63
N GLN A 402 -17.45 30.73 -14.09
CA GLN A 402 -18.37 30.84 -15.25
C GLN A 402 -19.53 29.82 -15.20
N PRO A 403 -20.81 30.25 -15.07
CA PRO A 403 -21.98 29.37 -15.07
C PRO A 403 -22.36 28.74 -16.43
N LEU A 404 -21.57 28.99 -17.49
CA LEU A 404 -22.00 28.83 -18.89
C LEU A 404 -21.77 27.43 -19.50
N ALA A 405 -21.06 26.53 -18.81
CA ALA A 405 -20.86 25.17 -19.32
C ALA A 405 -22.09 24.30 -19.01
N ASP A 406 -22.67 23.65 -20.02
CA ASP A 406 -23.78 22.71 -19.86
C ASP A 406 -23.39 21.62 -18.83
N PRO A 407 -24.03 21.58 -17.64
CA PRO A 407 -23.72 20.59 -16.61
C PRO A 407 -23.98 19.15 -17.10
N SER A 408 -24.85 18.98 -18.09
CA SER A 408 -25.27 17.68 -18.59
C SER A 408 -24.16 16.97 -19.37
N SER A 409 -23.39 17.69 -20.20
CA SER A 409 -22.32 17.11 -21.02
C SER A 409 -21.16 16.61 -20.15
N THR A 410 -20.76 17.39 -19.15
CA THR A 410 -19.70 16.98 -18.20
C THR A 410 -20.17 15.80 -17.35
N THR A 411 -21.43 15.80 -16.91
CA THR A 411 -22.00 14.68 -16.14
C THR A 411 -22.05 13.40 -16.97
N GLN A 412 -22.45 13.51 -18.24
CA GLN A 412 -22.44 12.38 -19.17
C GLN A 412 -21.02 11.83 -19.37
N PHE A 413 -20.02 12.72 -19.54
CA PHE A 413 -18.61 12.32 -19.66
C PHE A 413 -18.12 11.59 -18.40
N VAL A 414 -18.38 12.13 -17.20
CA VAL A 414 -18.02 11.52 -15.92
C VAL A 414 -18.62 10.11 -15.81
N LEU A 415 -19.90 9.95 -16.13
CA LEU A 415 -20.57 8.63 -16.10
C LEU A 415 -19.99 7.67 -17.15
N GLN A 416 -19.64 8.14 -18.33
CA GLN A 416 -19.00 7.30 -19.35
C GLN A 416 -17.63 6.79 -18.87
N GLN A 417 -16.82 7.66 -18.27
CA GLN A 417 -15.51 7.30 -17.73
C GLN A 417 -15.66 6.37 -16.52
N TYR A 418 -16.62 6.63 -15.64
CA TYR A 418 -16.91 5.76 -14.51
C TYR A 418 -17.36 4.35 -14.97
N ASN A 419 -18.25 4.27 -15.97
CA ASN A 419 -18.65 2.99 -16.57
C ASN A 419 -17.51 2.29 -17.31
N LYS A 420 -16.54 3.03 -17.90
CA LYS A 420 -15.30 2.43 -18.41
C LYS A 420 -14.48 1.84 -17.25
N ALA A 421 -14.33 2.57 -16.15
CA ALA A 421 -13.60 2.09 -14.97
C ALA A 421 -14.24 0.83 -14.36
N ILE A 422 -15.57 0.81 -14.20
CA ILE A 422 -16.32 -0.35 -13.71
C ILE A 422 -16.19 -1.53 -14.66
N ARG A 423 -16.31 -1.31 -15.99
CA ARG A 423 -16.11 -2.40 -16.96
C ARG A 423 -14.70 -2.97 -16.86
N HIS A 424 -13.67 -2.13 -16.81
CA HIS A 424 -12.31 -2.59 -16.61
C HIS A 424 -12.12 -3.30 -15.26
N LEU A 425 -12.80 -2.85 -14.19
CA LEU A 425 -12.78 -3.53 -12.89
C LEU A 425 -13.46 -4.90 -12.96
N ILE A 426 -14.65 -5.00 -13.56
CA ILE A 426 -15.38 -6.27 -13.74
C ILE A 426 -14.57 -7.22 -14.62
N ASP A 427 -14.05 -6.73 -15.75
CA ASP A 427 -13.16 -7.48 -16.62
C ASP A 427 -11.96 -7.98 -15.81
N ARG A 428 -11.35 -7.12 -14.98
CA ARG A 428 -10.22 -7.49 -14.14
C ARG A 428 -10.58 -8.50 -13.05
N MET A 429 -11.68 -8.31 -12.34
CA MET A 429 -12.19 -9.22 -11.31
C MET A 429 -12.59 -10.57 -11.92
N SER A 430 -13.01 -10.56 -13.18
CA SER A 430 -13.26 -11.77 -13.94
C SER A 430 -11.96 -12.40 -14.46
N THR A 431 -10.85 -11.67 -14.63
CA THR A 431 -9.65 -12.19 -15.30
C THR A 431 -8.47 -12.51 -14.36
N ILE A 432 -8.53 -12.08 -13.09
CA ILE A 432 -7.43 -12.21 -12.12
C ILE A 432 -7.90 -12.93 -10.84
N ASP A 433 -7.13 -13.92 -10.38
CA ASP A 433 -7.23 -14.46 -9.02
C ASP A 433 -7.10 -13.31 -8.01
N SER A 434 -8.12 -13.15 -7.17
CA SER A 434 -8.37 -12.26 -6.02
C SER A 434 -7.23 -11.60 -5.19
N GLN A 435 -6.00 -11.45 -5.67
CA GLN A 435 -4.82 -11.13 -4.86
C GLN A 435 -4.27 -9.70 -4.96
N ASN A 436 -4.69 -8.84 -5.89
CA ASN A 436 -4.34 -7.41 -5.80
C ASN A 436 -5.38 -6.65 -4.98
N TRP A 437 -5.46 -7.04 -3.71
CA TRP A 437 -6.36 -6.42 -2.74
C TRP A 437 -6.03 -4.94 -2.56
N GLU A 438 -4.75 -4.52 -2.68
CA GLU A 438 -4.32 -3.11 -2.62
C GLU A 438 -4.91 -2.30 -3.77
N LEU A 439 -4.94 -2.84 -4.98
CA LEU A 439 -5.60 -2.15 -6.10
C LEU A 439 -7.12 -2.11 -5.93
N THR A 440 -7.74 -3.20 -5.48
CA THR A 440 -9.18 -3.22 -5.22
C THR A 440 -9.53 -2.21 -4.14
N LEU A 441 -8.73 -2.15 -3.08
CA LEU A 441 -8.79 -1.14 -2.02
C LEU A 441 -8.59 0.28 -2.59
N THR A 442 -7.60 0.48 -3.46
CA THR A 442 -7.36 1.75 -4.16
C THR A 442 -8.57 2.14 -5.01
N THR A 443 -9.19 1.17 -5.68
CA THR A 443 -10.37 1.40 -6.52
C THR A 443 -11.59 1.76 -5.67
N CYS A 444 -11.84 1.05 -4.57
CA CYS A 444 -12.87 1.41 -3.60
C CYS A 444 -12.65 2.83 -3.06
N CYS A 445 -11.40 3.18 -2.71
CA CYS A 445 -11.04 4.52 -2.28
C CYS A 445 -11.37 5.57 -3.35
N LEU A 446 -10.98 5.36 -4.60
CA LEU A 446 -11.26 6.33 -5.67
C LEU A 446 -12.74 6.40 -6.04
N PHE A 447 -13.47 5.28 -6.02
CA PHE A 447 -14.91 5.28 -6.22
C PHE A 447 -15.63 6.00 -5.07
N ALA A 448 -15.20 5.81 -3.82
CA ALA A 448 -15.69 6.61 -2.71
C ALA A 448 -15.46 8.10 -2.94
N CYS A 449 -14.25 8.51 -3.34
CA CYS A 449 -13.94 9.91 -3.65
C CYS A 449 -14.80 10.47 -4.81
N LEU A 450 -15.04 9.65 -5.84
CA LEU A 450 -15.90 10.03 -6.97
C LEU A 450 -17.36 10.22 -6.52
N GLU A 451 -17.90 9.29 -5.73
CA GLU A 451 -19.28 9.40 -5.22
C GLU A 451 -19.44 10.56 -4.22
N ILE A 452 -18.41 10.85 -3.41
CA ILE A 452 -18.36 12.06 -2.57
C ILE A 452 -18.50 13.32 -3.44
N LEU A 453 -17.71 13.44 -4.50
CA LEU A 453 -17.78 14.59 -5.43
C LEU A 453 -19.08 14.62 -6.24
N ARG A 454 -19.80 13.51 -6.34
CA ARG A 454 -21.14 13.45 -6.95
C ARG A 454 -22.26 13.80 -5.97
N GLY A 455 -21.97 13.92 -4.67
CA GLY A 455 -22.97 14.12 -3.62
C GLY A 455 -23.72 12.83 -3.20
N ASN A 456 -23.23 11.66 -3.63
CA ASN A 456 -23.85 10.36 -3.40
C ASN A 456 -23.24 9.69 -2.15
N LYS A 457 -23.73 10.08 -0.97
CA LYS A 457 -23.13 9.65 0.32
C LYS A 457 -23.29 8.15 0.57
N THR A 458 -24.43 7.55 0.22
CA THR A 458 -24.69 6.12 0.45
C THR A 458 -23.64 5.26 -0.23
N GLU A 459 -23.44 5.51 -1.53
CA GLU A 459 -22.54 4.77 -2.40
C GLU A 459 -21.08 5.01 -2.01
N ALA A 460 -20.75 6.24 -1.61
CA ALA A 460 -19.43 6.54 -1.04
C ALA A 460 -19.16 5.71 0.22
N LEU A 461 -20.13 5.64 1.14
CA LEU A 461 -20.02 4.84 2.36
C LEU A 461 -19.95 3.34 2.07
N ASP A 462 -20.71 2.84 1.10
CA ASP A 462 -20.65 1.43 0.70
C ASP A 462 -19.25 1.06 0.16
N HIS A 463 -18.61 1.94 -0.61
CA HIS A 463 -17.22 1.76 -1.05
C HIS A 463 -16.21 1.84 0.10
N ILE A 464 -16.41 2.76 1.05
CA ILE A 464 -15.58 2.85 2.26
C ILE A 464 -15.72 1.57 3.09
N ASP A 465 -16.93 1.12 3.38
CA ASP A 465 -17.20 -0.10 4.15
C ASP A 465 -16.61 -1.34 3.49
N ALA A 466 -16.76 -1.47 2.16
CA ALA A 466 -16.14 -2.55 1.41
C ALA A 466 -14.61 -2.53 1.58
N GLY A 467 -13.98 -1.36 1.47
CA GLY A 467 -12.54 -1.19 1.68
C GLY A 467 -12.08 -1.47 3.11
N LEU A 468 -12.80 -0.97 4.12
CA LEU A 468 -12.52 -1.21 5.54
C LEU A 468 -12.66 -2.70 5.90
N LYS A 469 -13.69 -3.36 5.38
CA LYS A 469 -13.87 -4.81 5.56
C LYS A 469 -12.72 -5.60 4.96
N MET A 470 -12.28 -5.25 3.75
CA MET A 470 -11.12 -5.88 3.12
C MET A 470 -9.84 -5.67 3.93
N LEU A 471 -9.61 -4.44 4.37
CA LEU A 471 -8.45 -4.08 5.19
C LEU A 471 -8.44 -4.82 6.53
N TYR A 472 -9.57 -4.83 7.23
CA TYR A 472 -9.73 -5.55 8.50
C TYR A 472 -9.49 -7.06 8.35
N GLN A 473 -10.05 -7.69 7.31
CA GLN A 473 -9.83 -9.10 7.01
C GLN A 473 -8.37 -9.40 6.65
N HIS A 474 -7.66 -8.45 6.05
CA HIS A 474 -6.25 -8.56 5.76
C HIS A 474 -5.40 -8.48 7.04
N GLU A 475 -5.69 -7.54 7.94
CA GLU A 475 -4.98 -7.39 9.22
C GLU A 475 -5.13 -8.63 10.11
N GLN A 476 -6.36 -9.14 10.27
CA GLN A 476 -6.65 -10.32 11.09
C GLN A 476 -5.95 -11.60 10.64
N LYS A 477 -5.48 -11.68 9.38
CA LYS A 477 -4.76 -12.85 8.85
C LYS A 477 -3.28 -12.88 9.22
N GLY A 478 -2.76 -11.92 10.00
CA GLY A 478 -1.44 -12.00 10.64
C GLY A 478 -0.21 -11.93 9.72
N GLY A 479 -0.35 -11.44 8.48
CA GLY A 479 0.76 -11.35 7.53
C GLY A 479 1.66 -10.13 7.75
N ALA A 480 2.84 -10.32 8.34
CA ALA A 480 3.84 -9.26 8.53
C ALA A 480 4.45 -8.72 7.21
N THR A 481 4.35 -9.46 6.09
CA THR A 481 5.00 -9.12 4.81
C THR A 481 4.23 -8.13 3.93
N GLY A 482 2.90 -8.03 4.07
CA GLY A 482 2.05 -7.07 3.34
C GLY A 482 1.99 -5.66 3.95
N ARG A 483 2.62 -5.46 5.12
CA ARG A 483 2.57 -4.19 5.88
C ARG A 483 3.67 -3.19 5.46
N ALA A 484 4.47 -3.53 4.44
CA ALA A 484 5.70 -2.80 4.12
C ALA A 484 5.64 -1.92 2.86
N THR A 485 4.65 -2.09 1.96
CA THR A 485 4.53 -1.23 0.77
C THR A 485 4.13 0.19 1.18
N GLU A 486 4.66 1.20 0.50
CA GLU A 486 4.24 2.58 0.76
C GLU A 486 2.78 2.82 0.39
N LEU A 487 2.27 2.12 -0.64
CA LEU A 487 0.84 2.17 -0.99
C LEU A 487 -0.05 1.65 0.15
N TYR A 488 0.29 0.51 0.75
CA TYR A 488 -0.42 0.01 1.93
C TYR A 488 -0.40 1.02 3.07
N LYS A 489 0.76 1.57 3.43
CA LYS A 489 0.89 2.52 4.55
C LYS A 489 0.04 3.77 4.33
N GLU A 490 0.06 4.30 3.12
CA GLU A 490 -0.76 5.45 2.74
C GLU A 490 -2.26 5.14 2.73
N LEU A 491 -2.66 4.03 2.10
CA LEU A 491 -4.07 3.59 2.10
C LEU A 491 -4.54 3.31 3.52
N ARG A 492 -3.73 2.65 4.36
CA ARG A 492 -4.06 2.37 5.75
C ARG A 492 -4.30 3.65 6.54
N ARG A 493 -3.45 4.68 6.38
CA ARG A 493 -3.66 6.00 6.99
C ARG A 493 -4.99 6.61 6.53
N LEU A 494 -5.24 6.61 5.23
CA LEU A 494 -6.48 7.16 4.68
C LEU A 494 -7.72 6.39 5.16
N TYR A 495 -7.65 5.06 5.20
CA TYR A 495 -8.75 4.22 5.68
C TYR A 495 -8.97 4.35 7.19
N SER A 496 -7.95 4.62 8.01
CA SER A 496 -8.16 5.01 9.42
C SER A 496 -9.06 6.25 9.53
N LYS A 497 -8.88 7.22 8.63
CA LYS A 497 -9.70 8.43 8.56
C LYS A 497 -11.09 8.15 8.00
N PHE A 498 -11.19 7.37 6.92
CA PHE A 498 -12.49 6.93 6.39
C PHE A 498 -13.30 6.12 7.40
N ASN A 499 -12.66 5.35 8.28
CA ASN A 499 -13.35 4.65 9.39
C ASN A 499 -14.03 5.66 10.33
N LEU A 500 -13.34 6.74 10.69
CA LEU A 500 -13.91 7.84 11.50
C LEU A 500 -15.06 8.51 10.74
N GLU A 501 -14.83 8.94 9.50
CA GLU A 501 -15.84 9.64 8.68
C GLU A 501 -17.09 8.78 8.44
N ALA A 502 -16.92 7.50 8.11
CA ALA A 502 -18.04 6.58 7.94
C ALA A 502 -18.83 6.42 9.24
N SER A 503 -18.16 6.36 10.39
CA SER A 503 -18.85 6.29 11.68
C SER A 503 -19.59 7.56 12.05
N PHE A 504 -19.08 8.74 11.68
CA PHE A 504 -19.83 9.99 11.80
C PHE A 504 -21.09 10.02 10.92
N MET A 505 -21.05 9.33 9.78
CA MET A 505 -22.18 9.18 8.86
C MET A 505 -23.08 7.98 9.20
N GLY A 506 -22.93 7.39 10.40
CA GLY A 506 -23.82 6.34 10.92
C GLY A 506 -23.42 4.90 10.59
N ARG A 507 -22.24 4.66 9.99
CA ARG A 507 -21.70 3.29 9.81
C ARG A 507 -21.02 2.77 11.07
N SER A 508 -20.87 1.46 11.16
CA SER A 508 -20.15 0.82 12.26
C SER A 508 -18.64 0.96 12.07
N LEU A 509 -17.90 1.10 13.18
CA LEU A 509 -16.44 1.10 13.15
C LEU A 509 -15.89 -0.29 12.91
N TYR A 510 -14.82 -0.37 12.12
CA TYR A 510 -14.01 -1.58 11.99
C TYR A 510 -12.86 -1.55 13.03
N PRO A 511 -12.62 -2.65 13.77
CA PRO A 511 -11.56 -2.72 14.78
C PRO A 511 -10.21 -2.99 14.12
N LEU A 512 -9.66 -1.96 13.46
CA LEU A 512 -8.36 -2.02 12.80
C LEU A 512 -7.23 -2.16 13.84
N GLU A 513 -6.14 -2.85 13.49
CA GLU A 513 -5.02 -3.09 14.40
C GLU A 513 -4.37 -1.78 14.89
N THR A 514 -4.04 -1.72 16.19
CA THR A 514 -3.24 -0.63 16.74
C THR A 514 -1.76 -1.03 16.69
N THR A 515 -0.91 -0.21 16.07
CA THR A 515 0.54 -0.49 15.98
C THR A 515 1.20 -0.59 17.37
N SER A 516 1.98 -1.65 17.59
CA SER A 516 2.57 -2.03 18.89
C SER A 516 3.64 -1.07 19.43
N GLN A 517 4.00 -0.01 18.70
CA GLN A 517 4.92 1.04 19.18
C GLN A 517 4.27 2.02 20.16
N ASP A 518 2.95 1.92 20.35
CA ASP A 518 2.15 2.84 21.18
C ASP A 518 1.95 2.35 22.64
N VAL A 519 2.72 1.35 23.09
CA VAL A 519 2.69 0.92 24.50
C VAL A 519 3.32 2.01 25.36
N ALA A 520 2.53 2.54 26.29
CA ALA A 520 2.87 3.63 27.19
C ALA A 520 4.20 3.40 27.93
N THR A 521 5.29 3.94 27.38
CA THR A 521 6.47 4.33 28.15
C THR A 521 6.24 5.75 28.65
N SER A 522 6.83 6.15 29.78
CA SER A 522 6.40 7.32 30.54
C SER A 522 6.61 8.68 29.85
N GLU A 523 7.12 8.72 28.60
CA GLU A 523 7.14 9.92 27.77
C GLU A 523 6.95 9.59 26.27
N LEU A 524 5.81 9.97 25.69
CA LEU A 524 5.55 9.84 24.25
C LEU A 524 6.47 10.79 23.43
N ALA A 525 7.36 10.22 22.63
CA ALA A 525 8.29 10.98 21.79
C ALA A 525 7.80 11.11 20.33
N LEU A 526 7.01 12.14 20.05
CA LEU A 526 6.60 12.47 18.68
C LEU A 526 7.79 13.02 17.86
N THR A 527 7.93 12.55 16.62
CA THR A 527 9.08 12.86 15.74
C THR A 527 8.79 14.00 14.76
N ASN A 528 7.59 14.07 14.21
CA ASN A 528 7.12 15.11 13.28
C ASN A 528 5.58 15.21 13.30
N LEU A 529 5.01 16.21 12.62
CA LEU A 529 3.55 16.44 12.60
C LEU A 529 2.77 15.31 11.90
N SER A 530 3.37 14.61 10.93
CA SER A 530 2.73 13.44 10.29
C SER A 530 2.63 12.24 11.23
N HIS A 531 3.65 12.03 12.06
CA HIS A 531 3.63 11.02 13.12
C HIS A 531 2.60 11.40 14.20
N ALA A 532 2.56 12.67 14.60
CA ALA A 532 1.55 13.18 15.54
C ALA A 532 0.12 12.95 15.03
N ARG A 533 -0.13 13.25 13.75
CA ARG A 533 -1.41 12.99 13.07
C ARG A 533 -1.79 11.52 13.10
N SER A 534 -0.90 10.64 12.65
CA SER A 534 -1.19 9.20 12.58
C SER A 534 -1.53 8.61 13.96
N TYR A 535 -0.83 9.06 15.01
CA TYR A 535 -1.13 8.66 16.38
C TYR A 535 -2.49 9.18 16.84
N LEU A 536 -2.81 10.45 16.56
CA LEU A 536 -4.11 11.03 16.91
C LEU A 536 -5.25 10.31 16.21
N ASP A 537 -5.12 9.99 14.91
CA ASP A 537 -6.13 9.25 14.16
C ASP A 537 -6.43 7.88 14.80
N ASN A 538 -5.40 7.17 15.26
CA ASN A 538 -5.55 5.91 16.00
C ASN A 538 -6.26 6.11 17.35
N LEU A 539 -5.87 7.15 18.09
CA LEU A 539 -6.47 7.48 19.38
C LEU A 539 -7.94 7.91 19.25
N MET A 540 -8.28 8.66 18.20
CA MET A 540 -9.64 9.02 17.85
C MET A 540 -10.46 7.78 17.47
N ASN A 541 -9.89 6.83 16.73
CA ASN A 541 -10.58 5.57 16.41
C ASN A 541 -10.88 4.76 17.69
N LYS A 542 -9.93 4.67 18.62
CA LYS A 542 -10.16 4.07 19.95
C LYS A 542 -11.24 4.81 20.73
N GLY A 543 -11.16 6.13 20.80
CA GLY A 543 -12.13 6.97 21.51
C GLY A 543 -13.54 6.82 20.94
N LEU A 544 -13.68 6.80 19.62
CA LEU A 544 -14.97 6.62 18.97
C LEU A 544 -15.51 5.20 19.14
N ALA A 545 -14.66 4.17 19.14
CA ALA A 545 -15.07 2.79 19.45
C ALA A 545 -15.61 2.70 20.89
N PHE A 546 -14.95 3.33 21.85
CA PHE A 546 -15.45 3.45 23.22
C PHE A 546 -16.80 4.18 23.25
N ILE A 547 -16.92 5.33 22.57
CA ILE A 547 -18.17 6.09 22.51
C ILE A 547 -19.33 5.26 21.96
N ARG A 548 -19.09 4.48 20.90
CA ARG A 548 -20.10 3.61 20.28
C ARG A 548 -20.43 2.37 21.11
N SER A 549 -19.54 1.97 22.03
CA SER A 549 -19.81 0.89 22.99
C SER A 549 -20.77 1.32 24.10
N VAL A 550 -20.93 2.63 24.30
CA VAL A 550 -21.88 3.22 25.25
C VAL A 550 -23.22 3.42 24.54
N ASP A 551 -24.29 2.86 25.10
CA ASP A 551 -25.64 2.95 24.51
C ASP A 551 -26.11 4.41 24.40
N LEU A 552 -26.78 4.73 23.27
CA LEU A 552 -27.39 6.02 22.98
C LEU A 552 -28.57 6.33 23.90
N ASP A 553 -29.20 5.31 24.51
CA ASP A 553 -30.37 5.51 25.36
C ASP A 553 -30.08 6.25 26.68
N ARG A 554 -28.80 6.35 27.06
CA ARG A 554 -28.28 6.99 28.30
C ARG A 554 -29.03 6.55 29.56
N LYS A 555 -29.53 5.32 29.57
CA LYS A 555 -30.26 4.75 30.72
C LYS A 555 -29.33 4.52 31.91
N PRO A 556 -29.88 4.39 33.13
CA PRO A 556 -29.09 4.02 34.29
C PRO A 556 -28.40 2.68 34.03
N ARG A 557 -27.09 2.64 34.28
CA ARG A 557 -26.27 1.43 34.12
C ARG A 557 -26.09 0.79 35.48
N ASP A 558 -25.88 -0.52 35.51
CA ASP A 558 -25.49 -1.19 36.76
C ASP A 558 -24.12 -0.70 37.23
N SER A 559 -23.88 -0.77 38.55
CA SER A 559 -22.67 -0.21 39.15
C SER A 559 -21.37 -0.85 38.63
N GLN A 560 -21.39 -2.14 38.23
CA GLN A 560 -20.19 -2.82 37.74
C GLN A 560 -19.83 -2.37 36.32
N LEU A 561 -20.83 -2.29 35.44
CA LEU A 561 -20.66 -1.78 34.08
C LEU A 561 -20.24 -0.31 34.11
N GLN A 562 -20.84 0.51 34.97
CA GLN A 562 -20.47 1.92 35.11
C GLN A 562 -19.00 2.09 35.52
N GLN A 563 -18.53 1.37 36.55
CA GLN A 563 -17.13 1.40 36.98
C GLN A 563 -16.16 0.96 35.88
N LYS A 564 -16.53 -0.08 35.11
CA LYS A 564 -15.72 -0.55 33.98
C LYS A 564 -15.56 0.54 32.92
N LEU A 565 -16.65 1.20 32.54
CA LEU A 565 -16.64 2.26 31.54
C LEU A 565 -15.88 3.50 32.03
N GLU A 566 -16.01 3.87 33.31
CA GLU A 566 -15.26 4.98 33.91
C GLU A 566 -13.75 4.74 33.89
N LEU A 567 -13.31 3.51 34.16
CA LEU A 567 -11.89 3.15 34.09
C LEU A 567 -11.36 3.26 32.65
N GLU A 568 -12.15 2.83 31.67
CA GLU A 568 -11.80 2.92 30.25
C GLU A 568 -11.76 4.39 29.77
N GLN A 569 -12.73 5.20 30.19
CA GLN A 569 -12.75 6.64 29.94
C GLN A 569 -11.51 7.33 30.52
N LEU A 570 -11.14 7.03 31.76
CA LEU A 570 -9.96 7.61 32.42
C LEU A 570 -8.67 7.27 31.67
N LYS A 571 -8.54 6.02 31.21
CA LYS A 571 -7.38 5.58 30.42
C LYS A 571 -7.28 6.35 29.10
N LEU A 572 -8.39 6.50 28.38
CA LEU A 572 -8.41 7.24 27.12
C LEU A 572 -8.07 8.72 27.34
N CYS A 573 -8.66 9.36 28.36
CA CYS A 573 -8.32 10.74 28.72
C CYS A 573 -6.81 10.91 28.97
N TYR A 574 -6.20 9.98 29.71
CA TYR A 574 -4.75 9.99 29.95
C TYR A 574 -3.93 9.85 28.65
N GLU A 575 -4.33 8.98 27.72
CA GLU A 575 -3.69 8.84 26.40
C GLU A 575 -3.79 10.15 25.58
N PHE A 576 -4.95 10.82 25.59
CA PHE A 576 -5.14 12.12 24.94
C PHE A 576 -4.29 13.22 25.56
N ASP A 577 -4.23 13.30 26.89
CA ASP A 577 -3.44 14.32 27.60
C ASP A 577 -1.94 14.13 27.33
N ASN A 578 -1.45 12.88 27.39
CA ASN A 578 -0.06 12.55 27.05
C ASN A 578 0.29 12.92 25.60
N TRP A 579 -0.62 12.66 24.66
CA TRP A 579 -0.41 13.04 23.27
C TRP A 579 -0.31 14.57 23.11
N LEU A 580 -1.14 15.35 23.81
CA LEU A 580 -1.09 16.81 23.75
C LEU A 580 0.23 17.35 24.34
N VAL A 581 0.71 16.78 25.44
CA VAL A 581 2.04 17.08 25.99
C VAL A 581 3.13 16.79 24.96
N GLY A 582 3.07 15.63 24.30
CA GLY A 582 3.99 15.25 23.22
C GLY A 582 3.99 16.24 22.06
N LEU A 583 2.79 16.66 21.61
CA LEU A 583 2.63 17.64 20.53
C LEU A 583 3.20 19.01 20.94
N ASN A 584 2.90 19.48 22.14
CA ASN A 584 3.43 20.77 22.62
C ASN A 584 4.95 20.75 22.72
N LYS A 585 5.56 19.65 23.21
CA LYS A 585 7.01 19.47 23.20
C LYS A 585 7.59 19.44 21.78
N LEU A 586 6.86 18.88 20.80
CA LEU A 586 7.27 18.87 19.39
C LEU A 586 7.23 20.28 18.79
N ILE A 587 6.14 21.02 18.98
CA ILE A 587 5.98 22.41 18.51
C ILE A 587 7.05 23.32 19.13
N GLN A 588 7.33 23.17 20.43
CA GLN A 588 8.40 23.91 21.10
C GLN A 588 9.78 23.61 20.49
N ARG A 589 10.04 22.34 20.13
CA ARG A 589 11.29 21.93 19.45
C ARG A 589 11.41 22.51 18.04
N MET A 590 10.31 22.67 17.31
CA MET A 590 10.29 23.34 16.01
C MET A 590 10.65 24.84 16.13
N GLY A 591 10.44 25.43 17.31
CA GLY A 591 10.88 26.78 17.65
C GLY A 591 10.15 27.89 16.87
N PRO A 592 10.66 29.13 16.89
CA PRO A 592 10.03 30.29 16.23
C PRO A 592 10.07 30.25 14.69
N TRP A 593 10.67 29.22 14.10
CA TRP A 593 10.87 29.06 12.65
C TRP A 593 9.79 28.18 11.99
N ILE A 594 8.71 27.89 12.71
CA ILE A 594 7.57 27.11 12.19
C ILE A 594 6.99 27.79 10.95
N GLN A 595 6.90 27.04 9.84
CA GLN A 595 6.30 27.56 8.61
C GLN A 595 4.79 27.75 8.81
N GLN A 596 4.15 28.62 7.99
CA GLN A 596 2.70 28.83 8.08
C GLN A 596 1.91 27.52 7.88
N ASP A 597 2.37 26.62 7.01
CA ASP A 597 1.77 25.32 6.80
C ASP A 597 1.86 24.41 8.03
N ASP A 598 3.04 24.38 8.67
CA ASP A 598 3.26 23.62 9.91
C ASP A 598 2.41 24.16 11.07
N LEU A 599 2.25 25.48 11.15
CA LEU A 599 1.39 26.13 12.14
C LEU A 599 -0.06 25.72 11.93
N ARG A 600 -0.56 25.81 10.68
CA ARG A 600 -1.92 25.40 10.32
C ARG A 600 -2.16 23.92 10.67
N ALA A 601 -1.25 23.03 10.28
CA ALA A 601 -1.33 21.61 10.61
C ALA A 601 -1.36 21.38 12.13
N SER A 602 -0.53 22.09 12.90
CA SER A 602 -0.50 21.97 14.36
C SER A 602 -1.81 22.41 15.03
N LEU A 603 -2.47 23.45 14.52
CA LEU A 603 -3.75 23.93 15.04
C LEU A 603 -4.86 22.90 14.80
N ILE A 604 -4.87 22.25 13.64
CA ILE A 604 -5.88 21.23 13.31
C ILE A 604 -5.74 20.01 14.20
N LEU A 605 -4.50 19.60 14.44
CA LEU A 605 -4.20 18.53 15.40
C LEU A 605 -4.75 18.85 16.79
N LYS A 606 -4.64 20.11 17.25
CA LYS A 606 -5.26 20.56 18.52
C LYS A 606 -6.78 20.58 18.46
N ILE A 607 -7.37 21.08 17.38
CA ILE A 607 -8.83 21.12 17.19
C ILE A 607 -9.42 19.71 17.32
N TYR A 608 -8.87 18.73 16.60
CA TYR A 608 -9.36 17.35 16.64
C TYR A 608 -9.08 16.67 17.98
N HIS A 609 -7.96 16.99 18.65
CA HIS A 609 -7.69 16.55 20.02
C HIS A 609 -8.75 17.05 21.00
N HIS A 610 -8.96 18.36 21.10
CA HIS A 610 -9.94 18.93 22.03
C HIS A 610 -11.35 18.42 21.75
N THR A 611 -11.76 18.39 20.47
CA THR A 611 -13.07 17.88 20.06
C THR A 611 -13.28 16.43 20.51
N SER A 612 -12.29 15.56 20.27
CA SER A 612 -12.39 14.15 20.64
C SER A 612 -12.35 13.93 22.14
N LEU A 613 -11.52 14.71 22.85
CA LEU A 613 -11.40 14.65 24.31
C LEU A 613 -12.69 15.10 25.00
N ILE A 614 -13.35 16.17 24.53
CA ILE A 614 -14.67 16.59 25.03
C ILE A 614 -15.66 15.42 24.89
N TRP A 615 -15.70 14.77 23.72
CA TRP A 615 -16.65 13.69 23.50
C TRP A 615 -16.38 12.48 24.40
N VAL A 616 -15.11 12.07 24.53
CA VAL A 616 -14.73 10.97 25.45
C VAL A 616 -15.06 11.32 26.89
N LYS A 617 -14.82 12.56 27.35
CA LYS A 617 -15.14 13.00 28.72
C LYS A 617 -16.64 13.07 29.01
N THR A 618 -17.46 13.34 28.00
CA THR A 618 -18.91 13.57 28.16
C THR A 618 -19.77 12.33 27.93
N VAL A 619 -19.26 11.28 27.27
CA VAL A 619 -20.09 10.16 26.80
C VAL A 619 -20.81 9.36 27.91
N LEU A 620 -20.25 9.31 29.12
CA LEU A 620 -20.88 8.58 30.23
C LEU A 620 -21.98 9.39 30.94
N ALA A 621 -22.03 10.69 30.71
CA ALA A 621 -23.04 11.55 31.30
C ALA A 621 -24.42 11.24 30.74
N ARG A 622 -25.43 11.38 31.60
CA ARG A 622 -26.81 11.04 31.26
C ARG A 622 -27.55 12.23 30.62
N ASP A 623 -27.13 13.44 30.95
CA ASP A 623 -27.73 14.69 30.49
C ASP A 623 -26.77 15.55 29.66
N GLU A 624 -27.31 16.61 29.07
CA GLU A 624 -26.58 17.54 28.21
C GLU A 624 -25.92 18.71 28.98
N ASN A 625 -26.06 18.82 30.31
CA ASN A 625 -25.36 19.86 31.10
C ASN A 625 -23.86 19.59 31.20
N VAL A 626 -23.44 18.33 31.04
CA VAL A 626 -22.03 17.96 31.09
C VAL A 626 -21.17 18.78 30.11
N PHE A 627 -21.72 19.22 28.98
CA PHE A 627 -20.99 20.01 27.98
C PHE A 627 -20.60 21.40 28.49
N ASP A 628 -21.34 21.95 29.45
CA ASP A 628 -21.10 23.26 30.04
C ASP A 628 -19.84 23.27 30.93
N LEU A 629 -19.31 22.10 31.28
CA LEU A 629 -18.01 21.98 31.97
C LEU A 629 -16.82 22.24 31.03
N TYR A 630 -17.04 22.29 29.72
CA TYR A 630 -15.98 22.31 28.70
C TYR A 630 -16.05 23.55 27.80
N ILE A 631 -16.66 24.65 28.26
CA ILE A 631 -16.76 25.91 27.52
C ILE A 631 -15.39 26.42 27.06
N SER A 632 -14.36 26.31 27.90
CA SER A 632 -12.98 26.71 27.54
C SER A 632 -12.39 25.86 26.41
N ASP A 633 -12.66 24.56 26.41
CA ASP A 633 -12.20 23.65 25.35
C ASP A 633 -12.95 23.94 24.04
N PHE A 634 -14.25 24.22 24.10
CA PHE A 634 -15.01 24.66 22.92
C PHE A 634 -14.51 26.01 22.37
N ASP A 635 -14.20 26.99 23.22
CA ASP A 635 -13.61 28.24 22.74
C ASP A 635 -12.23 28.01 22.10
N ALA A 636 -11.40 27.12 22.65
CA ALA A 636 -10.13 26.75 22.04
C ALA A 636 -10.33 26.16 20.64
N VAL A 637 -11.28 25.23 20.47
CA VAL A 637 -11.65 24.65 19.17
C VAL A 637 -12.08 25.73 18.18
N VAL A 638 -13.03 26.59 18.56
CA VAL A 638 -13.59 27.62 17.67
C VAL A 638 -12.55 28.70 17.34
N SER A 639 -11.73 29.10 18.31
CA SER A 639 -10.69 30.11 18.14
C SER A 639 -9.54 29.61 17.27
N ASP A 640 -9.10 28.37 17.44
CA ASP A 640 -8.07 27.78 16.57
C ASP A 640 -8.61 27.50 15.16
N ALA A 641 -9.88 27.08 15.02
CA ALA A 641 -10.53 26.94 13.72
C ALA A 641 -10.60 28.26 12.96
N GLY A 642 -10.91 29.38 13.65
CA GLY A 642 -10.87 30.71 13.05
C GLY A 642 -9.49 31.09 12.48
N LYS A 643 -8.41 30.76 13.20
CA LYS A 643 -7.03 30.97 12.73
C LYS A 643 -6.72 30.09 11.52
N VAL A 644 -7.13 28.82 11.53
CA VAL A 644 -6.95 27.89 10.40
C VAL A 644 -7.65 28.41 9.15
N ILE A 645 -8.89 28.87 9.26
CA ILE A 645 -9.66 29.44 8.15
C ILE A 645 -8.94 30.68 7.58
N GLN A 646 -8.46 31.58 8.44
CA GLN A 646 -7.71 32.76 8.02
C GLN A 646 -6.43 32.37 7.25
N LEU A 647 -5.62 31.45 7.79
CA LEU A 647 -4.40 30.98 7.16
C LEU A 647 -4.69 30.32 5.80
N THR A 648 -5.77 29.52 5.72
CA THR A 648 -6.19 28.89 4.47
C THR A 648 -6.54 29.93 3.40
N VAL A 649 -7.28 30.99 3.73
CA VAL A 649 -7.60 32.08 2.79
C VAL A 649 -6.32 32.79 2.30
N GLU A 650 -5.34 33.02 3.17
CA GLU A 650 -4.06 33.63 2.78
C GLU A 650 -3.27 32.74 1.81
N ILE A 651 -3.21 31.44 2.08
CA ILE A 651 -2.50 30.45 1.27
C ILE A 651 -3.18 30.26 -0.09
N ASP A 652 -4.51 30.16 -0.10
CA ASP A 652 -5.32 30.03 -1.31
C ASP A 652 -5.12 31.23 -2.26
N LYS A 653 -5.08 32.46 -1.70
CA LYS A 653 -4.75 33.67 -2.46
C LYS A 653 -3.34 33.63 -3.05
N ARG A 654 -2.33 33.22 -2.28
CA ARG A 654 -0.93 33.15 -2.76
C ARG A 654 -0.73 32.09 -3.84
N THR A 655 -1.42 30.97 -3.73
CA THR A 655 -1.28 29.82 -4.64
C THR A 655 -2.24 29.86 -5.83
N ASN A 656 -3.11 30.86 -5.89
CA ASN A 656 -4.21 30.95 -6.86
C ASN A 656 -5.02 29.65 -6.90
N ASN A 657 -5.35 29.13 -5.71
CA ASN A 657 -6.16 27.94 -5.52
C ASN A 657 -7.53 28.37 -4.98
N GLN A 658 -8.58 28.19 -5.78
CA GLN A 658 -9.96 28.58 -5.43
C GLN A 658 -10.87 27.37 -5.26
N SER A 659 -10.31 26.20 -4.93
CA SER A 659 -11.13 25.00 -4.75
C SER A 659 -12.11 25.17 -3.60
N MET A 660 -13.40 24.99 -3.91
CA MET A 660 -14.48 24.88 -2.92
C MET A 660 -14.54 23.50 -2.25
N PHE A 661 -13.71 22.54 -2.69
CA PHE A 661 -13.67 21.18 -2.19
C PHE A 661 -12.29 20.81 -1.63
N CYS A 662 -12.29 20.12 -0.49
CA CYS A 662 -11.15 19.38 0.06
C CYS A 662 -11.63 17.97 0.43
N LEU A 663 -10.85 16.92 0.20
CA LEU A 663 -11.27 15.56 0.60
C LEU A 663 -11.10 15.36 2.10
N GLU A 664 -9.98 15.82 2.64
CA GLU A 664 -9.63 15.58 4.02
C GLU A 664 -10.26 16.65 4.93
N GLY A 665 -11.11 16.22 5.88
CA GLY A 665 -11.70 17.08 6.91
C GLY A 665 -10.68 17.98 7.62
N GLU A 666 -11.03 19.27 7.73
CA GLU A 666 -10.21 20.35 8.28
C GLU A 666 -10.86 20.94 9.54
N VAL A 667 -12.05 21.55 9.42
CA VAL A 667 -12.69 22.29 10.52
C VAL A 667 -14.22 22.14 10.58
N ILE A 668 -14.91 21.65 9.54
CA ILE A 668 -16.39 21.63 9.52
C ILE A 668 -16.96 20.77 10.65
N GLY A 669 -16.49 19.52 10.80
CA GLY A 669 -16.97 18.61 11.84
C GLY A 669 -16.82 19.17 13.26
N PRO A 670 -15.61 19.60 13.67
CA PRO A 670 -15.36 20.25 14.96
C PRO A 670 -16.20 21.51 15.21
N LEU A 671 -16.33 22.39 14.21
CA LEU A 671 -17.16 23.60 14.33
C LEU A 671 -18.64 23.26 14.46
N TYR A 672 -19.13 22.30 13.70
CA TYR A 672 -20.50 21.80 13.82
C TYR A 672 -20.76 21.24 15.22
N TYR A 673 -19.86 20.39 15.71
CA TYR A 673 -19.96 19.81 17.05
C TYR A 673 -19.98 20.90 18.13
N ALA A 674 -19.08 21.88 18.05
CA ALA A 674 -19.08 23.03 18.95
C ALA A 674 -20.40 23.82 18.89
N ALA A 675 -20.94 24.05 17.69
CA ALA A 675 -22.18 24.80 17.52
C ALA A 675 -23.42 24.11 18.13
N ILE A 676 -23.50 22.78 18.04
CA ILE A 676 -24.65 22.01 18.55
C ILE A 676 -24.51 21.56 20.00
N LYS A 677 -23.28 21.46 20.54
CA LYS A 677 -23.03 20.99 21.92
C LYS A 677 -22.65 22.07 22.92
N CYS A 678 -22.01 23.16 22.48
CA CYS A 678 -21.73 24.30 23.35
C CYS A 678 -22.94 25.23 23.40
N ARG A 679 -23.54 25.43 24.58
CA ARG A 679 -24.73 26.29 24.74
C ARG A 679 -24.36 27.74 25.06
N ASN A 680 -23.06 28.05 25.19
CA ASN A 680 -22.62 29.42 25.35
C ASN A 680 -22.96 30.23 24.07
N PRO A 681 -23.76 31.31 24.19
CA PRO A 681 -24.36 31.97 23.04
C PRO A 681 -23.31 32.61 22.11
N VAL A 682 -22.18 33.07 22.66
CA VAL A 682 -21.10 33.71 21.91
C VAL A 682 -20.32 32.69 21.10
N ILE A 683 -19.89 31.60 21.74
CA ILE A 683 -19.05 30.58 21.11
C ILE A 683 -19.81 29.85 20.00
N ARG A 684 -21.07 29.47 20.26
CA ARG A 684 -21.86 28.69 19.28
C ARG A 684 -22.21 29.51 18.03
N ARG A 685 -22.59 30.79 18.19
CA ARG A 685 -22.82 31.71 17.07
C ARG A 685 -21.54 31.97 16.28
N LYS A 686 -20.39 32.11 16.96
CA LYS A 686 -19.08 32.24 16.31
C LYS A 686 -18.73 30.98 15.50
N ALA A 687 -19.03 29.79 16.01
CA ALA A 687 -18.82 28.55 15.27
C ALA A 687 -19.67 28.49 13.98
N ILE A 688 -20.94 28.88 14.06
CA ILE A 688 -21.85 28.93 12.91
C ILE A 688 -21.40 29.98 11.88
N ASP A 689 -21.03 31.18 12.33
CA ASP A 689 -20.48 32.22 11.47
C ASP A 689 -19.19 31.76 10.75
N LEU A 690 -18.30 31.06 11.45
CA LEU A 690 -17.11 30.48 10.83
C LEU A 690 -17.44 29.43 9.77
N LEU A 691 -18.44 28.55 10.00
CA LEU A 691 -18.90 27.60 8.99
C LEU A 691 -19.41 28.32 7.74
N LEU A 692 -20.23 29.36 7.91
CA LEU A 692 -20.76 30.15 6.79
C LEU A 692 -19.65 30.88 6.00
N ARG A 693 -18.68 31.46 6.69
CA ARG A 693 -17.53 32.16 6.06
C ARG A 693 -16.57 31.19 5.36
N TYR A 694 -16.36 30.02 5.94
CA TYR A 694 -15.49 29.00 5.34
C TYR A 694 -16.11 28.47 4.04
N GLY A 695 -17.39 28.11 4.06
CA GLY A 695 -18.20 27.86 2.86
C GLY A 695 -17.75 26.69 1.97
N LYS A 696 -16.66 26.00 2.29
CA LYS A 696 -16.14 24.85 1.52
C LYS A 696 -16.91 23.55 1.84
N ILE A 697 -16.59 22.53 1.06
CA ILE A 697 -17.01 21.15 1.24
C ILE A 697 -15.77 20.34 1.61
N GLU A 698 -15.84 19.62 2.74
CA GLU A 698 -14.78 18.75 3.25
C GLU A 698 -15.25 17.29 3.21
N GLY A 699 -14.83 16.51 2.21
CA GLY A 699 -15.31 15.15 2.02
C GLY A 699 -16.84 15.14 1.91
N MET A 700 -17.50 14.45 2.84
CA MET A 700 -18.98 14.38 2.93
C MET A 700 -19.63 15.54 3.72
N TRP A 701 -18.83 16.49 4.21
CA TRP A 701 -19.26 17.63 5.02
C TRP A 701 -19.45 18.88 4.17
N ASN A 702 -20.62 19.51 4.23
CA ASN A 702 -20.92 20.76 3.53
C ASN A 702 -21.11 21.90 4.55
N ALA A 703 -20.21 22.88 4.57
CA ALA A 703 -20.18 23.89 5.63
C ALA A 703 -21.51 24.67 5.75
N ARG A 704 -22.15 25.00 4.63
CA ARG A 704 -23.44 25.72 4.61
C ARG A 704 -24.57 24.87 5.18
N ARG A 705 -24.64 23.61 4.78
CA ARG A 705 -25.62 22.66 5.31
C ARG A 705 -25.47 22.50 6.82
N TYR A 706 -24.27 22.22 7.29
CA TYR A 706 -24.03 22.02 8.73
C TYR A 706 -24.18 23.30 9.54
N ALA A 707 -23.91 24.48 8.97
CA ALA A 707 -24.27 25.76 9.57
C ALA A 707 -25.79 25.91 9.74
N ALA A 708 -26.57 25.56 8.71
CA ALA A 708 -28.02 25.64 8.75
C ALA A 708 -28.63 24.66 9.76
N VAL A 709 -28.12 23.43 9.82
CA VAL A 709 -28.52 22.42 10.83
C VAL A 709 -28.16 22.89 12.23
N ALA A 710 -26.96 23.46 12.42
CA ALA A 710 -26.55 24.00 13.71
C ALA A 710 -27.38 25.22 14.14
N ASN A 711 -27.76 26.10 13.20
CA ASN A 711 -28.71 27.18 13.45
C ASN A 711 -30.06 26.63 13.91
N LEU A 712 -30.61 25.60 13.24
CA LEU A 712 -31.86 24.96 13.67
C LEU A 712 -31.75 24.43 15.10
N VAL A 713 -30.67 23.71 15.44
CA VAL A 713 -30.45 23.20 16.81
C VAL A 713 -30.43 24.35 17.82
N MET A 714 -29.67 25.40 17.54
CA MET A 714 -29.59 26.58 18.40
C MET A 714 -30.96 27.27 18.55
N GLU A 715 -31.68 27.50 17.46
CA GLU A 715 -33.00 28.14 17.48
C GLU A 715 -34.02 27.31 18.28
N VAL A 716 -34.03 25.99 18.11
CA VAL A 716 -34.94 25.12 18.86
C VAL A 716 -34.63 25.16 20.35
N GLU A 717 -33.35 25.05 20.74
CA GLU A 717 -32.94 25.12 22.14
C GLU A 717 -33.25 26.49 22.78
N GLU A 718 -32.94 27.58 22.08
CA GLU A 718 -33.10 28.95 22.61
C GLU A 718 -34.55 29.46 22.53
N SER A 719 -35.39 28.92 21.62
CA SER A 719 -36.82 29.29 21.53
C SER A 719 -37.64 28.89 22.77
N ALA A 720 -37.12 27.94 23.57
CA ALA A 720 -37.72 27.54 24.82
C ALA A 720 -37.42 28.51 25.99
N CYS A 721 -36.51 29.46 25.79
CA CYS A 721 -36.12 30.44 26.81
C CYS A 721 -37.13 31.60 26.87
N LEU A 722 -37.48 32.06 28.08
CA LEU A 722 -38.41 33.17 28.29
C LEU A 722 -37.77 34.57 28.04
N GLY A 723 -36.47 34.63 27.74
CA GLY A 723 -35.70 35.87 27.59
C GLY A 723 -34.45 35.71 26.71
N VAL A 724 -33.61 36.74 26.66
CA VAL A 724 -32.34 36.71 25.92
C VAL A 724 -31.38 35.73 26.60
N VAL A 725 -30.77 34.85 25.80
CA VAL A 725 -29.76 33.89 26.27
C VAL A 725 -28.43 34.62 26.45
N GLU A 726 -27.99 34.80 27.70
CA GLU A 726 -26.74 35.47 28.05
C GLU A 726 -25.65 34.47 28.43
N SER A 727 -26.03 33.28 28.90
CA SER A 727 -25.14 32.20 29.32
C SER A 727 -25.68 30.82 28.92
N GLU A 728 -24.81 29.81 28.93
CA GLU A 728 -25.20 28.41 28.74
C GLU A 728 -26.26 27.92 29.73
N GLY A 729 -26.33 28.51 30.93
CA GLY A 729 -27.30 28.16 31.96
C GLY A 729 -28.74 28.59 31.65
N ASP A 730 -28.94 29.53 30.71
CA ASP A 730 -30.28 30.01 30.36
C ASP A 730 -31.04 29.03 29.45
N VAL A 731 -30.32 28.08 28.83
CA VAL A 731 -30.91 27.02 28.00
C VAL A 731 -31.35 25.86 28.89
N ASP A 732 -32.66 25.75 29.10
CA ASP A 732 -33.29 24.74 29.97
C ASP A 732 -32.92 23.31 29.55
N LEU A 733 -32.70 22.43 30.54
CA LEU A 733 -32.32 21.03 30.34
C LEU A 733 -33.27 20.28 29.39
N HIS A 734 -34.58 20.55 29.49
CA HIS A 734 -35.62 19.87 28.72
C HIS A 734 -35.68 20.36 27.27
N ALA A 735 -35.12 21.54 26.98
CA ALA A 735 -35.00 22.09 25.64
C ALA A 735 -33.77 21.61 24.89
N ARG A 736 -32.76 21.08 25.60
CA ARG A 736 -31.48 20.67 25.01
C ARG A 736 -31.64 19.50 24.04
N VAL A 737 -31.08 19.66 22.84
CA VAL A 737 -31.04 18.63 21.80
C VAL A 737 -29.98 17.59 22.16
N TYR A 738 -30.40 16.35 22.33
CA TYR A 738 -29.48 15.22 22.56
C TYR A 738 -28.79 14.78 21.28
N GLU A 739 -29.53 14.64 20.19
CA GLU A 739 -28.99 14.22 18.89
C GLU A 739 -29.70 14.93 17.74
N SER A 740 -28.96 15.18 16.66
CA SER A 740 -29.47 15.72 15.40
C SER A 740 -29.12 14.77 14.25
N LEU A 741 -30.11 14.01 13.81
CA LEU A 741 -29.97 12.98 12.78
C LEU A 741 -30.48 13.50 11.44
N GLN A 742 -29.83 13.11 10.35
CA GLN A 742 -30.21 13.50 9.00
C GLN A 742 -30.60 12.23 8.23
N PRO A 743 -31.88 11.82 8.24
CA PRO A 743 -32.31 10.52 7.72
C PRO A 743 -32.21 10.41 6.20
N GLU A 744 -32.22 11.53 5.47
CA GLU A 744 -32.00 11.52 4.03
C GLU A 744 -30.51 11.34 3.68
N VAL A 745 -30.23 10.30 2.92
CA VAL A 745 -28.87 9.90 2.56
C VAL A 745 -28.30 10.70 1.38
N MET A 746 -29.16 11.30 0.54
CA MET A 746 -28.74 12.16 -0.58
C MET A 746 -28.62 13.63 -0.16
N GLU A 747 -27.70 14.37 -0.77
CA GLU A 747 -27.65 15.83 -0.61
C GLU A 747 -28.83 16.50 -1.34
N LYS A 748 -29.91 16.74 -0.59
CA LYS A 748 -31.09 17.49 -1.06
C LYS A 748 -31.26 18.77 -0.28
N ASN A 749 -31.59 19.85 -0.96
CA ASN A 749 -31.99 21.12 -0.35
C ASN A 749 -33.47 21.36 -0.69
N PRO A 750 -34.39 21.37 0.30
CA PRO A 750 -34.16 21.26 1.74
C PRO A 750 -33.74 19.84 2.19
N CYS A 751 -33.03 19.74 3.32
CA CYS A 751 -32.75 18.46 3.98
C CYS A 751 -33.62 18.28 5.23
N GLN A 752 -34.04 17.03 5.44
CA GLN A 752 -34.74 16.63 6.66
C GLN A 752 -33.77 16.47 7.84
N VAL A 753 -34.15 17.00 9.00
CA VAL A 753 -33.40 16.88 10.26
C VAL A 753 -34.35 16.35 11.35
N LEU A 754 -33.94 15.26 12.00
CA LEU A 754 -34.63 14.65 13.13
C LEU A 754 -33.87 15.01 14.41
N LEU A 755 -34.52 15.78 15.27
CA LEU A 755 -34.01 16.20 16.56
C LEU A 755 -34.56 15.29 17.66
N LEU A 756 -33.68 14.82 18.55
CA LEU A 756 -34.04 13.98 19.70
C LEU A 756 -33.93 14.76 21.01
N PHE A 757 -34.97 14.67 21.83
CA PHE A 757 -35.08 15.36 23.12
C PHE A 757 -35.58 14.44 24.22
N LYS A 758 -35.40 14.86 25.47
CA LYS A 758 -35.99 14.22 26.65
C LYS A 758 -36.71 15.26 27.53
N PRO A 759 -37.83 15.84 27.04
CA PRO A 759 -38.50 16.93 27.74
C PRO A 759 -39.20 16.48 29.03
N ASP A 760 -39.44 15.18 29.21
CA ASP A 760 -40.00 14.60 30.43
C ASP A 760 -38.91 14.14 31.43
N GLY A 761 -37.65 14.51 31.17
CA GLY A 761 -36.50 14.22 32.03
C GLY A 761 -35.60 13.09 31.51
N VAL A 762 -34.41 12.96 32.09
CA VAL A 762 -33.30 12.11 31.59
C VAL A 762 -33.64 10.61 31.51
N ASP A 763 -34.56 10.15 32.35
CA ASP A 763 -35.04 8.76 32.39
C ASP A 763 -36.17 8.46 31.38
N SER A 764 -36.70 9.48 30.69
CA SER A 764 -37.75 9.32 29.68
C SER A 764 -37.22 8.81 28.33
N ASP A 765 -38.13 8.26 27.52
CA ASP A 765 -37.85 7.90 26.13
C ASP A 765 -37.62 9.15 25.27
N PHE A 766 -36.84 9.00 24.20
CA PHE A 766 -36.60 10.11 23.28
C PHE A 766 -37.89 10.55 22.59
N GLN A 767 -38.20 11.84 22.69
CA GLN A 767 -39.16 12.49 21.82
C GLN A 767 -38.47 12.94 20.53
N GLN A 768 -39.19 12.81 19.42
CA GLN A 768 -38.68 13.08 18.08
C GLN A 768 -39.37 14.29 17.46
N ARG A 769 -38.60 15.23 16.94
CA ARG A 769 -39.09 16.37 16.15
C ARG A 769 -38.41 16.39 14.80
N MET A 770 -39.20 16.44 13.74
CA MET A 770 -38.72 16.47 12.37
C MET A 770 -38.88 17.88 11.79
N GLU A 771 -37.83 18.41 11.21
CA GLU A 771 -37.78 19.74 10.60
C GLU A 771 -37.10 19.69 9.23
N PHE A 772 -37.35 20.70 8.40
CA PHE A 772 -36.68 20.88 7.11
C PHE A 772 -35.81 22.11 7.13
N VAL A 773 -34.57 21.98 6.65
CA VAL A 773 -33.58 23.05 6.64
C VAL A 773 -33.11 23.33 5.22
N HIS A 774 -33.04 24.61 4.87
CA HIS A 774 -32.49 25.12 3.61
C HIS A 774 -31.11 25.75 3.85
N TRP A 775 -30.23 25.70 2.85
CA TRP A 775 -28.89 26.30 2.91
C TRP A 775 -28.35 26.81 1.58
#